data_AF-A0A1F8QHX4-F1
#
_entry.id   AF-A0A1F8QHX4-F1
#
_cell.length_a   1.000
_cell.length_b   1.000
_cell.length_c   1.000
_cell.angle_alpha   90.00
_cell.angle_beta   90.00
_cell.angle_gamma   90.00
#
_symmetry.space_group_name_H-M   'P 1'
#
loop_
_entity.id
_entity.type
_entity.pdbx_description
1 polymer ?
#
loop_
_entity_poly.entity_id
_entity_poly.type
_entity_poly.pdbx_seq_one_letter_code
_entity_poly.pdbx_strand_id
1 'polypeptide(L)'
;MPATTQIISMRQQRRLRARNHPAGCLGLLVAVLLSLLLALVGIFGPLVYSNITQNLPSVEEIPGLIEAPNGLLLRPTRLYDREGQHVLLELQNPAARDRQYLRLEVGDDGSQRRLPEDLINATLAASDPNFWEHSGFSTQGLFDGTPPTLAQRLVSDLLLEDESPSLRRAIRERLLAAQLTRTYGREKVLEWYLNSANYGRLAYGADAAALLYFAKPATDLDLAEAAILAGVADDPGLNPFDAPQSTLERQKRVLQDMLRFRLTSPQAAASAAQQNIHFRPIERPGQALQITDLEANIAPGFAQMALEQLENYIPRSRLERGGLNILTTLDYDLQQQAQCAAAEQLARLEPTQVSSSVEGAGDCDAALLLPRLQTPQPIGNLQANLVITEPQTGQILAMLDQSPDGSQAASMLAHPTGSLGTPFIYLTAFTRGLSPASLVWDIPAQPGEPEWSNFDGEYRGPMRSRIALANDYLMPAEKLLAQIGKGNIWRTAEQFGLSTPANAAGNSSLTLFRPMNLVEISQAYGVLANQGILAGHAFSLLSGEQDGSAAQNQIPAPIQPATVLRVEDSTGKIWLDRSTWQTRPIISPELTYLMTDVLSDETARWPSLGHPNPLEIGRPVAAKIGQTPDSSSNWVIGYTPDLLIGVWLGQAEPPASLVEGAQGTLPQATAGLWHAITQYAHQKLPSQNWPVPKGVTNLKVCDPSGMLPTKDCPKIAEEVFLSGNEPIQTDRLYRSTPINRKSGRLATIFTPLDLVEQRPYLIVPPEAAEWAKQEGFATPPEVYDTLPSSIPSQRDVHISSPQAFAILRGQTPISGTVAVKNLDFFRLQAGQGLNPQAWLQIGEDHTQTVTDGLLGEWDTSKLNGVYALQLIAVQDDQSVVRDTILVTIDNQPPEIELGSPFQGEVISTSERPSMVLWVEVSDDLGVARVEFYLDDDLLATFVQPPYGISWNCIPGEHTLRVLAVDQAGNTSDETVRFSVE
;
A
#
# COMPACT_ATOMS: atom_id res chain seq x y z
N MET A 1 59.08 77.95 73.28
CA MET A 1 57.75 77.56 72.77
C MET A 1 57.75 77.76 71.26
N PRO A 2 57.59 76.72 70.43
CA PRO A 2 57.40 76.91 68.99
C PRO A 2 55.99 77.44 68.70
N ALA A 3 55.86 78.31 67.70
CA ALA A 3 54.63 79.00 67.34
C ALA A 3 53.53 78.05 66.83
N THR A 4 52.27 78.39 67.11
CA THR A 4 51.02 77.66 66.78
C THR A 4 50.90 77.24 65.31
N THR A 5 51.59 77.93 64.39
CA THR A 5 51.63 77.59 62.96
C THR A 5 52.33 76.25 62.66
N GLN A 6 53.32 75.82 63.46
CA GLN A 6 53.96 74.51 63.28
C GLN A 6 53.08 73.33 63.72
N ILE A 7 52.19 73.54 64.70
CA ILE A 7 51.27 72.48 65.16
C ILE A 7 50.14 72.26 64.13
N ILE A 8 49.71 73.31 63.44
CA ILE A 8 48.68 73.23 62.41
C ILE A 8 49.22 72.53 61.15
N SER A 9 50.46 72.82 60.72
CA SER A 9 51.06 72.13 59.56
C SER A 9 51.32 70.64 59.85
N MET A 10 51.77 70.28 61.06
CA MET A 10 51.94 68.88 61.47
C MET A 10 50.62 68.12 61.57
N ARG A 11 49.52 68.77 61.99
CA ARG A 11 48.17 68.15 62.00
C ARG A 11 47.58 68.00 60.60
N GLN A 12 47.82 68.93 59.68
CA GLN A 12 47.39 68.80 58.28
C GLN A 12 48.18 67.71 57.53
N GLN A 13 49.50 67.60 57.75
CA GLN A 13 50.31 66.52 57.13
C GLN A 13 49.96 65.12 57.65
N ARG A 14 49.56 64.96 58.93
CA ARG A 14 49.08 63.68 59.46
C ARG A 14 47.71 63.26 58.90
N ARG A 15 46.80 64.21 58.64
CA ARG A 15 45.48 63.90 58.04
C ARG A 15 45.56 63.54 56.55
N LEU A 16 46.55 64.03 55.82
CA LEU A 16 46.76 63.67 54.40
C LEU A 16 47.44 62.30 54.22
N ARG A 17 48.30 61.86 55.15
CA ARG A 17 48.93 60.52 55.10
C ARG A 17 47.99 59.36 55.50
N ALA A 18 46.92 59.63 56.24
CA ALA A 18 45.97 58.60 56.66
C ALA A 18 44.92 58.23 55.59
N ARG A 19 44.90 58.91 54.42
CA ARG A 19 43.80 58.78 53.45
C ARG A 19 44.08 57.90 52.24
N ASN A 20 45.31 57.41 52.04
CA ASN A 20 45.65 56.53 50.92
C ASN A 20 46.60 55.40 51.36
N HIS A 21 46.09 54.35 51.98
CA HIS A 21 46.76 53.04 52.02
C HIS A 21 46.03 52.08 51.07
N PRO A 22 46.47 51.94 49.80
CA PRO A 22 45.83 51.01 48.85
C PRO A 22 45.82 49.57 49.36
N ALA A 23 46.75 49.19 50.24
CA ALA A 23 46.80 47.88 50.89
C ALA A 23 45.61 47.60 51.84
N GLY A 24 45.05 48.63 52.50
CA GLY A 24 43.91 48.48 53.40
C GLY A 24 42.58 48.29 52.66
N CYS A 25 42.38 49.04 51.56
CA CYS A 25 41.25 48.81 50.67
C CYS A 25 41.35 47.47 49.95
N LEU A 26 42.55 47.06 49.51
CA LEU A 26 42.76 45.75 48.89
C LEU A 26 42.46 44.61 49.86
N GLY A 27 42.94 44.69 51.11
CA GLY A 27 42.67 43.69 52.14
C GLY A 27 41.18 43.58 52.50
N LEU A 28 40.46 44.70 52.57
CA LEU A 28 39.03 44.73 52.84
C LEU A 28 38.21 44.18 51.66
N LEU A 29 38.62 44.48 50.43
CA LEU A 29 38.01 43.95 49.21
C LEU A 29 38.23 42.43 49.09
N VAL A 30 39.44 41.94 49.40
CA VAL A 30 39.75 40.49 49.47
C VAL A 30 38.90 39.82 50.56
N ALA A 31 38.77 40.41 51.74
CA ALA A 31 37.96 39.85 52.83
C ALA A 31 36.46 39.80 52.47
N VAL A 32 35.94 40.84 51.81
CA VAL A 32 34.56 40.88 51.32
C VAL A 32 34.34 39.84 50.22
N LEU A 33 35.28 39.69 49.27
CA LEU A 33 35.22 38.64 48.25
C LEU A 33 35.27 37.23 48.85
N LEU A 34 36.12 36.98 49.85
CA LEU A 34 36.18 35.71 50.58
C LEU A 34 34.89 35.42 51.36
N SER A 35 34.32 36.45 51.99
CA SER A 35 33.05 36.34 52.72
C SER A 35 31.87 36.08 51.78
N LEU A 36 31.85 36.75 50.62
CA LEU A 36 30.87 36.49 49.55
C LEU A 36 31.03 35.09 48.98
N LEU A 37 32.27 34.63 48.75
CA LEU A 37 32.55 33.26 48.30
C LEU A 37 32.04 32.23 49.32
N LEU A 38 32.32 32.43 50.61
CA LEU A 38 31.83 31.55 51.69
C LEU A 38 30.30 31.58 51.79
N ALA A 39 29.66 32.74 51.64
CA ALA A 39 28.22 32.87 51.61
C ALA A 39 27.62 32.16 50.38
N LEU A 40 28.24 32.30 49.21
CA LEU A 40 27.85 31.59 47.99
C LEU A 40 28.00 30.08 48.16
N VAL A 41 29.11 29.59 48.74
CA VAL A 41 29.29 28.15 49.04
C VAL A 41 28.27 27.68 50.07
N GLY A 42 27.94 28.49 51.08
CA GLY A 42 26.92 28.15 52.08
C GLY A 42 25.49 28.08 51.51
N ILE A 43 25.17 28.92 50.52
CA ILE A 43 23.85 28.97 49.88
C ILE A 43 23.73 27.94 48.74
N PHE A 44 24.70 27.91 47.84
CA PHE A 44 24.68 27.05 46.65
C PHE A 44 25.26 25.64 46.91
N GLY A 45 26.12 25.48 47.92
CA GLY A 45 26.71 24.18 48.27
C GLY A 45 25.67 23.10 48.58
N PRO A 46 24.66 23.35 49.43
CA PRO A 46 23.57 22.40 49.67
C PRO A 46 22.78 22.06 48.41
N LEU A 47 22.53 23.03 47.52
CA LEU A 47 21.82 22.81 46.25
C LEU A 47 22.63 21.92 45.30
N VAL A 48 23.94 22.18 45.16
CA VAL A 48 24.86 21.37 44.35
C VAL A 48 24.98 19.96 44.94
N TYR A 49 25.16 19.83 46.25
CA TYR A 49 25.22 18.54 46.93
C TYR A 49 23.94 17.73 46.75
N SER A 50 22.78 18.38 46.94
CA SER A 50 21.47 17.76 46.70
C SER A 50 21.34 17.32 45.24
N ASN A 51 21.71 18.17 44.29
CA ASN A 51 21.63 17.83 42.86
C ASN A 51 22.53 16.62 42.50
N ILE A 52 23.72 16.54 43.07
CA ILE A 52 24.67 15.44 42.83
C ILE A 52 24.19 14.13 43.50
N THR A 53 23.62 14.19 44.70
CA THR A 53 23.24 13.00 45.49
C THR A 53 21.80 12.55 45.30
N GLN A 54 20.95 13.37 44.67
CA GLN A 54 19.56 13.01 44.36
C GLN A 54 19.51 11.75 43.49
N ASN A 55 18.70 10.76 43.89
CA ASN A 55 18.54 9.47 43.20
C ASN A 55 19.88 8.75 42.97
N LEU A 56 20.84 8.87 43.88
CA LEU A 56 22.07 8.07 43.82
C LEU A 56 21.74 6.62 44.20
N PRO A 57 22.08 5.62 43.36
CA PRO A 57 21.85 4.21 43.67
C PRO A 57 22.67 3.74 44.87
N SER A 58 22.22 2.68 45.56
CA SER A 58 22.97 2.15 46.70
C SER A 58 24.07 1.19 46.24
N VAL A 59 25.27 1.32 46.82
CA VAL A 59 26.34 0.31 46.61
C VAL A 59 25.99 -1.07 47.18
N GLU A 60 24.94 -1.16 47.99
CA GLU A 60 24.38 -2.43 48.50
C GLU A 60 23.62 -3.23 47.43
N GLU A 61 23.36 -2.65 46.26
CA GLU A 61 22.75 -3.34 45.13
C GLU A 61 23.75 -4.28 44.43
N ILE A 62 25.06 -3.96 44.45
CA ILE A 62 26.09 -4.74 43.73
C ILE A 62 26.12 -6.22 44.13
N PRO A 63 26.13 -6.61 45.42
CA PRO A 63 26.02 -8.02 45.81
C PRO A 63 24.84 -8.75 45.13
N GLY A 64 23.66 -8.12 45.08
CA GLY A 64 22.49 -8.70 44.42
C GLY A 64 22.63 -8.82 42.90
N LEU A 65 23.47 -7.99 42.28
CA LEU A 65 23.73 -8.03 40.84
C LEU A 65 24.72 -9.12 40.45
N ILE A 66 25.78 -9.37 41.22
CA ILE A 66 26.91 -10.19 40.73
C ILE A 66 27.40 -11.27 41.71
N GLU A 67 26.97 -11.27 42.98
CA GLU A 67 27.48 -12.24 43.95
C GLU A 67 26.77 -13.59 43.84
N ALA A 68 27.55 -14.67 43.69
CA ALA A 68 27.01 -16.02 43.61
C ALA A 68 26.36 -16.49 44.93
N PRO A 69 25.31 -17.34 44.89
CA PRO A 69 24.72 -17.96 43.71
C PRO A 69 23.56 -17.16 43.08
N ASN A 70 23.15 -16.05 43.70
CA ASN A 70 21.90 -15.36 43.37
C ASN A 70 22.09 -14.08 42.54
N GLY A 71 23.33 -13.74 42.20
CA GLY A 71 23.66 -12.56 41.40
C GLY A 71 22.87 -12.52 40.10
N LEU A 72 22.10 -11.45 39.91
CA LEU A 72 21.20 -11.27 38.77
C LEU A 72 21.90 -11.42 37.41
N LEU A 73 23.08 -10.81 37.27
CA LEU A 73 23.90 -10.76 36.06
C LEU A 73 24.67 -12.06 35.80
N LEU A 74 24.70 -12.98 36.76
CA LEU A 74 25.28 -14.31 36.55
C LEU A 74 24.39 -15.16 35.63
N ARG A 75 23.12 -14.78 35.45
CA ARG A 75 22.19 -15.42 34.51
C ARG A 75 22.15 -14.65 33.19
N PRO A 76 22.07 -15.33 32.04
CA PRO A 76 21.94 -14.64 30.76
C PRO A 76 20.56 -13.96 30.64
N THR A 77 20.46 -13.00 29.74
CA THR A 77 19.16 -12.45 29.34
C THR A 77 18.48 -13.47 28.42
N ARG A 78 17.19 -13.73 28.67
CA ARG A 78 16.41 -14.74 27.95
C ARG A 78 15.17 -14.13 27.34
N LEU A 79 14.92 -14.47 26.08
CA LEU A 79 13.65 -14.19 25.43
C LEU A 79 12.77 -15.44 25.57
N TYR A 80 11.52 -15.24 25.94
CA TYR A 80 10.52 -16.28 26.08
C TYR A 80 9.38 -16.07 25.10
N ASP A 81 8.71 -17.15 24.74
CA ASP A 81 7.42 -17.11 24.04
C ASP A 81 6.35 -16.36 24.86
N ARG A 82 5.20 -16.11 24.25
CA ARG A 82 4.11 -15.34 24.87
C ARG A 82 3.55 -15.97 26.14
N GLU A 83 3.69 -17.28 26.31
CA GLU A 83 3.24 -18.00 27.50
C GLU A 83 4.31 -18.06 28.60
N GLY A 84 5.56 -17.68 28.31
CA GLY A 84 6.68 -17.75 29.25
C GLY A 84 7.21 -19.16 29.48
N GLN A 85 6.85 -20.12 28.63
CA GLN A 85 7.16 -21.54 28.78
C GLN A 85 8.41 -21.95 28.00
N HIS A 86 8.62 -21.35 26.83
CA HIS A 86 9.69 -21.73 25.91
C HIS A 86 10.72 -20.61 25.77
N VAL A 87 12.01 -20.95 25.93
CA VAL A 87 13.10 -20.01 25.67
C VAL A 87 13.32 -19.92 24.16
N LEU A 88 13.27 -18.71 23.62
CA LEU A 88 13.43 -18.39 22.20
C LEU A 88 14.84 -17.96 21.83
N LEU A 89 15.56 -17.35 22.78
CA LEU A 89 16.94 -16.87 22.64
C LEU A 89 17.59 -16.71 24.01
N GLU A 90 18.83 -17.18 24.16
CA GLU A 90 19.71 -16.82 25.26
C GLU A 90 20.82 -15.86 24.78
N LEU A 91 20.88 -14.65 25.35
CA LEU A 91 21.96 -13.69 25.08
C LEU A 91 23.23 -14.05 25.84
N GLN A 92 23.84 -15.17 25.45
CA GLN A 92 25.10 -15.66 25.97
C GLN A 92 25.84 -16.40 24.88
N ASN A 93 27.17 -16.27 24.88
CA ASN A 93 27.98 -17.07 23.99
C ASN A 93 27.89 -18.56 24.40
N PRO A 94 27.52 -19.49 23.49
CA PRO A 94 27.42 -20.92 23.81
C PRO A 94 28.73 -21.50 24.39
N ALA A 95 29.88 -20.99 23.94
CA ALA A 95 31.19 -21.39 24.45
C ALA A 95 31.41 -21.05 25.92
N ALA A 96 30.65 -20.11 26.48
CA ALA A 96 30.76 -19.61 27.84
C ALA A 96 29.60 -20.07 28.74
N ARG A 97 28.80 -21.06 28.31
CA ARG A 97 27.64 -21.58 29.06
C ARG A 97 28.01 -22.06 30.46
N ASP A 98 29.13 -22.76 30.58
CA ASP A 98 29.59 -23.39 31.82
C ASP A 98 30.44 -22.46 32.71
N ARG A 99 30.36 -21.14 32.48
CA ARG A 99 31.10 -20.14 33.27
C ARG A 99 30.77 -20.28 34.76
N GLN A 100 31.79 -20.07 35.59
CA GLN A 100 31.66 -20.07 37.05
C GLN A 100 32.08 -18.74 37.65
N TYR A 101 31.49 -18.42 38.80
CA TYR A 101 31.91 -17.29 39.61
C TYR A 101 33.22 -17.63 40.33
N LEU A 102 34.25 -16.80 40.15
CA LEU A 102 35.57 -17.00 40.72
C LEU A 102 35.77 -16.11 41.96
N ARG A 103 36.38 -16.67 43.02
CA ARG A 103 36.65 -15.95 44.26
C ARG A 103 38.14 -15.63 44.44
N LEU A 104 38.45 -14.55 45.15
CA LEU A 104 39.84 -14.22 45.51
C LEU A 104 40.41 -15.20 46.56
N GLU A 105 39.60 -15.53 47.56
CA GLU A 105 39.93 -16.47 48.63
C GLU A 105 39.16 -17.79 48.45
N VAL A 106 39.84 -18.91 48.71
CA VAL A 106 39.22 -20.25 48.70
C VAL A 106 38.44 -20.40 50.01
N GLY A 107 37.14 -20.68 49.92
CA GLY A 107 36.34 -20.99 51.10
C GLY A 107 36.85 -22.24 51.83
N ASP A 108 36.59 -22.34 53.13
CA ASP A 108 37.04 -23.44 54.02
C ASP A 108 36.65 -24.86 53.53
N ASP A 109 35.72 -24.98 52.57
CA ASP A 109 35.23 -26.23 52.01
C ASP A 109 36.04 -26.78 50.82
N GLY A 110 37.06 -26.04 50.33
CA GLY A 110 37.91 -26.46 49.21
C GLY A 110 37.20 -26.63 47.87
N SER A 111 35.92 -26.26 47.76
CA SER A 111 35.07 -26.47 46.59
C SER A 111 35.06 -25.28 45.61
N GLN A 112 35.72 -24.18 45.96
CA GLN A 112 35.61 -22.90 45.25
C GLN A 112 36.85 -22.62 44.40
N ARG A 113 36.61 -22.27 43.12
CA ARG A 113 37.64 -21.94 42.14
C ARG A 113 38.21 -20.54 42.39
N ARG A 114 39.55 -20.47 42.53
CA ARG A 114 40.30 -19.25 42.86
C ARG A 114 40.68 -18.46 41.61
N LEU A 115 40.59 -17.13 41.67
CA LEU A 115 41.14 -16.25 40.64
C LEU A 115 42.68 -16.45 40.49
N PRO A 116 43.20 -16.64 39.27
CA PRO A 116 44.65 -16.76 39.04
C PRO A 116 45.40 -15.48 39.41
N GLU A 117 46.54 -15.65 40.06
CA GLU A 117 47.40 -14.52 40.45
C GLU A 117 47.93 -13.77 39.22
N ASP A 118 48.28 -14.48 38.16
CA ASP A 118 48.74 -13.88 36.89
C ASP A 118 47.66 -13.00 36.25
N LEU A 119 46.39 -13.42 36.31
CA LEU A 119 45.26 -12.63 35.79
C LEU A 119 45.00 -11.38 36.62
N ILE A 120 45.07 -11.50 37.94
CA ILE A 120 44.97 -10.36 38.86
C ILE A 120 46.07 -9.34 38.53
N ASN A 121 47.32 -9.80 38.52
CA ASN A 121 48.48 -8.95 38.28
C ASN A 121 48.46 -8.31 36.89
N ALA A 122 48.05 -9.05 35.85
CA ALA A 122 47.91 -8.52 34.51
C ALA A 122 46.81 -7.44 34.42
N THR A 123 45.67 -7.67 35.08
CA THR A 123 44.54 -6.71 35.10
C THR A 123 44.92 -5.43 35.83
N LEU A 124 45.58 -5.54 36.99
CA LEU A 124 46.08 -4.39 37.73
C LEU A 124 47.11 -3.60 36.89
N ALA A 125 48.06 -4.28 36.25
CA ALA A 125 49.05 -3.63 35.38
C ALA A 125 48.41 -2.88 34.20
N ALA A 126 47.37 -3.47 33.60
CA ALA A 126 46.71 -2.94 32.41
C ALA A 126 45.78 -1.77 32.72
N SER A 127 44.97 -1.88 33.78
CA SER A 127 43.82 -0.99 34.00
C SER A 127 43.88 -0.17 35.28
N ASP A 128 44.60 -0.61 36.32
CA ASP A 128 44.69 0.13 37.60
C ASP A 128 46.00 -0.16 38.38
N PRO A 129 47.15 0.38 37.94
CA PRO A 129 48.45 0.02 38.52
C PRO A 129 48.64 0.45 39.97
N ASN A 130 47.90 1.47 40.41
CA ASN A 130 47.98 2.03 41.76
C ASN A 130 46.79 1.59 42.64
N PHE A 131 46.10 0.51 42.25
CA PHE A 131 44.89 0.00 42.89
C PHE A 131 44.95 -0.05 44.42
N TRP A 132 46.09 -0.48 44.96
CA TRP A 132 46.31 -0.62 46.40
C TRP A 132 46.57 0.70 47.13
N GLU A 133 46.95 1.76 46.40
CA GLU A 133 47.35 3.06 46.97
C GLU A 133 46.17 4.02 47.12
N HIS A 134 45.21 4.02 46.18
CA HIS A 134 44.07 4.96 46.22
C HIS A 134 42.83 4.37 46.92
N SER A 135 41.89 5.24 47.29
CA SER A 135 40.64 4.88 48.00
C SER A 135 39.50 4.48 47.05
N GLY A 136 39.82 3.83 45.93
CA GLY A 136 38.82 3.44 44.90
C GLY A 136 38.42 4.53 43.90
N PHE A 137 39.03 5.72 43.95
CA PHE A 137 38.77 6.76 42.94
C PHE A 137 40.04 7.56 42.65
N SER A 138 40.08 8.18 41.46
CA SER A 138 41.14 9.11 41.06
C SER A 138 40.62 10.54 40.91
N THR A 139 41.44 11.52 41.31
CA THR A 139 41.19 12.96 41.08
C THR A 139 41.66 13.42 39.70
N GLN A 140 42.37 12.56 38.97
CA GLN A 140 42.79 12.83 37.58
C GLN A 140 41.64 12.51 36.62
N GLY A 141 41.68 13.10 35.42
CA GLY A 141 40.72 12.80 34.35
C GLY A 141 39.26 13.12 34.71
N LEU A 142 38.97 14.27 35.32
CA LEU A 142 37.59 14.66 35.64
C LEU A 142 36.73 14.82 34.37
N PHE A 143 37.37 15.18 33.26
CA PHE A 143 36.75 15.35 31.95
C PHE A 143 37.10 14.25 30.95
N ASP A 144 38.03 13.36 31.32
CA ASP A 144 38.37 12.20 30.52
C ASP A 144 37.28 11.17 30.79
N GLY A 145 36.39 10.94 29.81
CA GLY A 145 35.17 10.12 30.00
C GLY A 145 35.40 8.65 30.35
N THR A 146 36.65 8.20 30.46
CA THR A 146 37.03 6.82 30.79
C THR A 146 37.32 6.68 32.28
N PRO A 147 36.63 5.77 33.01
CA PRO A 147 36.86 5.59 34.43
C PRO A 147 38.28 5.03 34.72
N PRO A 148 39.12 5.76 35.49
CA PRO A 148 40.55 5.46 35.65
C PRO A 148 40.88 4.41 36.72
N THR A 149 39.90 3.91 37.48
CA THR A 149 40.11 2.89 38.53
C THR A 149 39.10 1.76 38.40
N LEU A 150 39.42 0.55 38.87
CA LEU A 150 38.51 -0.59 38.77
C LEU A 150 37.18 -0.37 39.49
N ALA A 151 37.22 0.27 40.66
CA ALA A 151 36.00 0.61 41.40
C ALA A 151 35.11 1.60 40.63
N GLN A 152 35.71 2.61 39.98
CA GLN A 152 34.97 3.55 39.14
C GLN A 152 34.37 2.87 37.90
N ARG A 153 35.12 1.96 37.25
CA ARG A 153 34.60 1.16 36.12
C ARG A 153 33.41 0.30 36.56
N LEU A 154 33.56 -0.44 37.66
CA LEU A 154 32.51 -1.32 38.18
C LEU A 154 31.22 -0.54 38.49
N VAL A 155 31.34 0.62 39.15
CA VAL A 155 30.19 1.48 39.44
C VAL A 155 29.59 2.09 38.18
N SER A 156 30.42 2.59 37.25
CA SER A 156 29.98 3.12 35.96
C SER A 156 29.14 2.10 35.20
N ASP A 157 29.58 0.84 35.24
CA ASP A 157 29.01 -0.26 34.47
C ASP A 157 27.79 -0.91 35.10
N LEU A 158 27.67 -0.91 36.43
CA LEU A 158 26.61 -1.64 37.14
C LEU A 158 25.58 -0.76 37.84
N LEU A 159 25.94 0.47 38.21
CA LEU A 159 25.05 1.37 38.96
C LEU A 159 24.69 2.63 38.18
N LEU A 160 25.55 3.10 37.28
CA LEU A 160 25.38 4.34 36.52
C LEU A 160 25.28 4.08 35.01
N GLU A 161 24.76 2.92 34.64
CA GLU A 161 24.63 2.49 33.23
C GLU A 161 23.62 3.34 32.45
N ASP A 162 22.52 3.76 33.12
CA ASP A 162 21.47 4.59 32.52
C ASP A 162 21.82 6.09 32.50
N GLU A 163 22.96 6.50 33.09
CA GLU A 163 23.39 7.89 33.12
C GLU A 163 24.30 8.22 31.93
N SER A 164 23.96 9.25 31.15
CA SER A 164 24.83 9.73 30.07
C SER A 164 26.11 10.41 30.62
N PRO A 165 27.24 10.37 29.88
CA PRO A 165 28.48 11.04 30.27
C PRO A 165 28.28 12.52 30.56
N SER A 166 28.57 12.93 31.80
CA SER A 166 28.44 14.32 32.25
C SER A 166 29.33 14.58 33.46
N LEU A 167 29.61 15.85 33.77
CA LEU A 167 30.33 16.21 35.00
C LEU A 167 29.62 15.67 36.24
N ARG A 168 28.27 15.68 36.23
CA ARG A 168 27.45 15.13 37.31
C ARG A 168 27.70 13.62 37.47
N ARG A 169 27.63 12.85 36.38
CA ARG A 169 27.92 11.41 36.37
C ARG A 169 29.35 11.12 36.86
N ALA A 170 30.33 11.87 36.37
CA ALA A 170 31.73 11.71 36.74
C ALA A 170 32.00 11.93 38.25
N ILE A 171 31.26 12.85 38.89
CA ILE A 171 31.34 13.06 40.34
C ILE A 171 30.60 11.94 41.09
N ARG A 172 29.40 11.54 40.63
CA ARG A 172 28.60 10.45 41.22
C ARG A 172 29.36 9.12 41.21
N GLU A 173 29.98 8.80 40.09
CA GLU A 173 30.84 7.63 39.91
C GLU A 173 31.95 7.58 40.97
N ARG A 174 32.68 8.69 41.17
CA ARG A 174 33.76 8.78 42.17
C ARG A 174 33.25 8.64 43.60
N LEU A 175 32.10 9.23 43.91
CA LEU A 175 31.47 9.11 45.23
C LEU A 175 31.08 7.66 45.52
N LEU A 176 30.42 7.01 44.57
CA LEU A 176 30.01 5.61 44.68
C LEU A 176 31.21 4.66 44.72
N ALA A 177 32.24 4.89 43.92
CA ALA A 177 33.46 4.08 43.92
C ALA A 177 34.21 4.18 45.27
N ALA A 178 34.28 5.39 45.84
CA ALA A 178 34.82 5.61 47.18
C ALA A 178 33.98 4.89 48.25
N GLN A 179 32.65 4.98 48.15
CA GLN A 179 31.73 4.32 49.08
C GLN A 179 31.82 2.79 48.99
N LEU A 180 31.87 2.25 47.77
CA LEU A 180 32.01 0.82 47.50
C LEU A 180 33.29 0.26 48.13
N THR A 181 34.42 0.92 47.85
CA THR A 181 35.74 0.52 48.36
C THR A 181 35.80 0.62 49.88
N ARG A 182 35.18 1.63 50.48
CA ARG A 182 35.10 1.78 51.94
C ARG A 182 34.24 0.70 52.60
N THR A 183 33.16 0.29 51.96
CA THR A 183 32.16 -0.63 52.54
C THR A 183 32.58 -2.08 52.42
N TYR A 184 33.07 -2.50 51.25
CA TYR A 184 33.37 -3.90 50.95
C TYR A 184 34.87 -4.21 50.84
N GLY A 185 35.72 -3.19 50.80
CA GLY A 185 37.16 -3.36 50.62
C GLY A 185 37.58 -3.56 49.16
N ARG A 186 38.88 -3.41 48.91
CA ARG A 186 39.45 -3.48 47.56
C ARG A 186 39.40 -4.89 46.96
N GLU A 187 39.66 -5.91 47.77
CA GLU A 187 39.62 -7.31 47.32
C GLU A 187 38.25 -7.63 46.71
N LYS A 188 37.15 -7.30 47.39
CA LYS A 188 35.82 -7.51 46.81
C LYS A 188 35.56 -6.75 45.53
N VAL A 189 36.03 -5.50 45.42
CA VAL A 189 35.94 -4.75 44.16
C VAL A 189 36.66 -5.48 43.02
N LEU A 190 37.86 -6.01 43.26
CA LEU A 190 38.63 -6.73 42.25
C LEU A 190 37.94 -8.05 41.83
N GLU A 191 37.45 -8.82 42.80
CA GLU A 191 36.69 -10.05 42.56
C GLU A 191 35.46 -9.76 41.69
N TRP A 192 34.68 -8.75 42.09
CA TRP A 192 33.50 -8.32 41.36
C TRP A 192 33.80 -7.84 39.95
N TYR A 193 34.81 -6.99 39.78
CA TYR A 193 35.24 -6.52 38.47
C TYR A 193 35.61 -7.68 37.53
N LEU A 194 36.43 -8.62 37.97
CA LEU A 194 36.86 -9.75 37.13
C LEU A 194 35.71 -10.69 36.77
N ASN A 195 34.64 -10.77 37.58
CA ASN A 195 33.46 -11.57 37.27
C ASN A 195 32.40 -10.82 36.45
N SER A 196 32.48 -9.50 36.33
CA SER A 196 31.48 -8.68 35.62
C SER A 196 32.01 -7.90 34.42
N ALA A 197 33.32 -7.84 34.23
CA ALA A 197 33.94 -7.11 33.12
C ALA A 197 33.50 -7.69 31.77
N ASN A 198 33.34 -6.81 30.79
CA ASN A 198 33.06 -7.20 29.41
C ASN A 198 34.36 -7.61 28.72
N TYR A 199 34.42 -8.81 28.16
CA TYR A 199 35.55 -9.30 27.36
C TYR A 199 35.21 -9.42 25.86
N GLY A 200 34.06 -8.91 25.42
CA GLY A 200 33.60 -8.95 24.04
C GLY A 200 32.84 -10.25 23.70
N ARG A 201 32.12 -10.24 22.58
CA ARG A 201 31.36 -11.41 22.05
C ARG A 201 30.47 -12.11 23.10
N LEU A 202 29.74 -11.33 23.90
CA LEU A 202 28.87 -11.78 25.01
C LEU A 202 29.60 -12.53 26.15
N ALA A 203 30.92 -12.43 26.25
CA ALA A 203 31.69 -12.96 27.37
C ALA A 203 31.81 -11.91 28.49
N TYR A 204 30.89 -11.98 29.47
CA TYR A 204 30.97 -11.22 30.71
C TYR A 204 31.58 -12.09 31.81
N GLY A 205 32.67 -11.60 32.41
CA GLY A 205 33.47 -12.29 33.41
C GLY A 205 34.65 -13.09 32.85
N ALA A 206 35.73 -13.17 33.62
CA ALA A 206 37.00 -13.76 33.20
C ALA A 206 36.89 -15.24 32.86
N ASP A 207 36.08 -16.02 33.60
CA ASP A 207 35.88 -17.44 33.33
C ASP A 207 35.14 -17.67 32.01
N ALA A 208 34.11 -16.85 31.73
CA ALA A 208 33.41 -16.87 30.45
C ALA A 208 34.36 -16.57 29.28
N ALA A 209 35.24 -15.58 29.44
CA ALA A 209 36.24 -15.22 28.44
C ALA A 209 37.30 -16.31 28.23
N ALA A 210 37.75 -16.96 29.30
CA ALA A 210 38.71 -18.05 29.21
C ALA A 210 38.14 -19.26 28.47
N LEU A 211 36.90 -19.64 28.77
CA LEU A 211 36.19 -20.71 28.08
C LEU A 211 35.95 -20.38 26.60
N LEU A 212 35.62 -19.12 26.31
CA LEU A 212 35.44 -18.64 24.94
C LEU A 212 36.74 -18.69 24.13
N TYR A 213 37.81 -18.03 24.62
CA TYR A 213 39.01 -17.80 23.83
C TYR A 213 40.03 -18.94 23.90
N PHE A 214 40.09 -19.69 25.00
CA PHE A 214 41.12 -20.72 25.24
C PHE A 214 40.54 -22.12 25.49
N ALA A 215 39.21 -22.26 25.50
CA ALA A 215 38.52 -23.53 25.77
C ALA A 215 38.95 -24.19 27.09
N LYS A 216 39.27 -23.38 28.11
CA LYS A 216 39.63 -23.85 29.46
C LYS A 216 39.13 -22.90 30.55
N PRO A 217 38.96 -23.38 31.79
CA PRO A 217 38.59 -22.53 32.92
C PRO A 217 39.62 -21.42 33.13
N ALA A 218 39.18 -20.26 33.63
CA ALA A 218 40.11 -19.18 33.94
C ALA A 218 41.13 -19.56 35.01
N THR A 219 40.82 -20.51 35.90
CA THR A 219 41.77 -21.03 36.91
C THR A 219 43.04 -21.62 36.32
N ASP A 220 43.00 -22.04 35.05
CA ASP A 220 44.08 -22.78 34.38
C ASP A 220 44.82 -21.90 33.37
N LEU A 221 44.59 -20.57 33.40
CA LEU A 221 45.29 -19.61 32.56
C LEU A 221 46.75 -19.47 32.98
N ASP A 222 47.63 -19.44 31.97
CA ASP A 222 49.01 -19.04 32.18
C ASP A 222 49.18 -17.51 32.04
N LEU A 223 50.39 -17.03 32.31
CA LEU A 223 50.74 -15.61 32.24
C LEU A 223 50.48 -14.98 30.86
N ALA A 224 50.69 -15.72 29.76
CA ALA A 224 50.52 -15.19 28.41
C ALA A 224 49.04 -14.97 28.09
N GLU A 225 48.19 -15.92 28.45
CA GLU A 225 46.74 -15.86 28.26
C GLU A 225 46.09 -14.86 29.23
N ALA A 226 46.55 -14.81 30.49
CA ALA A 226 46.14 -13.82 31.49
C ALA A 226 46.40 -12.39 31.00
N ALA A 227 47.56 -12.14 30.38
CA ALA A 227 47.90 -10.84 29.79
C ALA A 227 47.00 -10.49 28.58
N ILE A 228 46.55 -11.49 27.81
CA ILE A 228 45.53 -11.27 26.77
C ILE A 228 44.22 -10.85 27.41
N LEU A 229 43.68 -11.64 28.34
CA LEU A 229 42.37 -11.33 28.92
C LEU A 229 42.35 -9.96 29.61
N ALA A 230 43.41 -9.60 30.33
CA ALA A 230 43.53 -8.27 30.92
C ALA A 230 43.49 -7.16 29.86
N GLY A 231 44.15 -7.37 28.72
CA GLY A 231 44.10 -6.43 27.59
C GLY A 231 42.71 -6.33 26.94
N VAL A 232 42.00 -7.46 26.84
CA VAL A 232 40.64 -7.54 26.28
C VAL A 232 39.59 -6.93 27.22
N ALA A 233 39.73 -7.09 28.54
CA ALA A 233 38.86 -6.42 29.51
C ALA A 233 38.95 -4.89 29.43
N ASP A 234 40.13 -4.36 29.07
CA ASP A 234 40.35 -2.94 28.91
C ASP A 234 39.80 -2.40 27.58
N ASP A 235 39.86 -3.22 26.53
CA ASP A 235 39.32 -2.90 25.19
C ASP A 235 38.68 -4.15 24.55
N PRO A 236 37.36 -4.37 24.78
CA PRO A 236 36.66 -5.57 24.32
C PRO A 236 36.62 -5.74 22.79
N GLY A 237 36.78 -4.65 22.04
CA GLY A 237 36.85 -4.68 20.58
C GLY A 237 38.15 -5.29 20.04
N LEU A 238 39.21 -5.33 20.85
CA LEU A 238 40.51 -5.92 20.51
C LEU A 238 40.64 -7.39 20.96
N ASN A 239 39.55 -8.15 20.88
CA ASN A 239 39.54 -9.55 21.27
C ASN A 239 40.17 -10.49 20.20
N PRO A 240 40.61 -11.71 20.59
CA PRO A 240 41.32 -12.63 19.71
C PRO A 240 40.62 -12.99 18.39
N PHE A 241 39.29 -12.93 18.36
CA PHE A 241 38.49 -13.34 17.20
C PHE A 241 38.23 -12.21 16.21
N ASP A 242 38.17 -10.98 16.71
CA ASP A 242 37.92 -9.79 15.90
C ASP A 242 39.24 -9.13 15.45
N ALA A 243 40.27 -9.13 16.29
CA ALA A 243 41.53 -8.43 16.04
C ALA A 243 42.79 -9.22 16.52
N PRO A 244 43.05 -10.44 16.01
CA PRO A 244 44.06 -11.35 16.55
C PRO A 244 45.47 -10.75 16.63
N GLN A 245 45.90 -9.99 15.61
CA GLN A 245 47.23 -9.35 15.62
C GLN A 245 47.32 -8.26 16.68
N SER A 246 46.32 -7.38 16.75
CA SER A 246 46.25 -6.31 17.75
C SER A 246 46.16 -6.85 19.18
N THR A 247 45.47 -7.98 19.38
CA THR A 247 45.42 -8.68 20.66
C THR A 247 46.82 -9.13 21.12
N LEU A 248 47.62 -9.70 20.22
CA LEU A 248 48.99 -10.13 20.56
C LEU A 248 49.93 -8.95 20.82
N GLU A 249 49.77 -7.84 20.11
CA GLU A 249 50.51 -6.61 20.41
C GLU A 249 50.09 -6.03 21.77
N ARG A 250 48.79 -6.06 22.08
CA ARG A 250 48.24 -5.62 23.35
C ARG A 250 48.76 -6.48 24.50
N GLN A 251 48.83 -7.80 24.33
CA GLN A 251 49.42 -8.72 25.30
C GLN A 251 50.86 -8.32 25.64
N LYS A 252 51.71 -8.07 24.63
CA LYS A 252 53.10 -7.65 24.86
C LYS A 252 53.19 -6.35 25.63
N ARG A 253 52.26 -5.41 25.39
CA ARG A 253 52.18 -4.15 26.15
C ARG A 253 51.80 -4.40 27.61
N VAL A 254 50.78 -5.22 27.86
CA VAL A 254 50.39 -5.60 29.24
C VAL A 254 51.56 -6.25 29.97
N LEU A 255 52.30 -7.17 29.34
CA LEU A 255 53.49 -7.78 29.93
C LEU A 255 54.60 -6.74 30.24
N GLN A 256 54.78 -5.74 29.38
CA GLN A 256 55.72 -4.63 29.64
C GLN A 256 55.27 -3.77 30.84
N ASP A 257 53.97 -3.51 30.95
CA ASP A 257 53.40 -2.79 32.09
C ASP A 257 53.56 -3.61 33.39
N MET A 258 53.33 -4.92 33.35
CA MET A 258 53.58 -5.82 34.48
C MET A 258 55.05 -5.78 34.92
N LEU A 259 56.01 -5.73 34.00
CA LEU A 259 57.44 -5.57 34.31
C LEU A 259 57.74 -4.20 34.93
N ARG A 260 57.17 -3.13 34.36
CA ARG A 260 57.35 -1.76 34.86
C ARG A 260 56.88 -1.62 36.31
N PHE A 261 55.76 -2.24 36.65
CA PHE A 261 55.20 -2.22 38.00
C PHE A 261 55.69 -3.36 38.91
N ARG A 262 56.65 -4.17 38.45
CA ARG A 262 57.26 -5.29 39.20
C ARG A 262 56.26 -6.38 39.64
N LEU A 263 55.22 -6.59 38.85
CA LEU A 263 54.19 -7.61 39.07
C LEU A 263 54.54 -8.96 38.42
N THR A 264 55.62 -9.02 37.63
CA THR A 264 56.18 -10.26 37.07
C THR A 264 57.70 -10.17 36.93
N SER A 265 58.37 -11.29 36.70
CA SER A 265 59.82 -11.35 36.48
C SER A 265 60.19 -11.11 35.00
N PRO A 266 61.36 -10.52 34.69
CA PRO A 266 61.84 -10.35 33.31
C PRO A 266 61.87 -11.66 32.51
N GLN A 267 62.20 -12.78 33.15
CA GLN A 267 62.25 -14.09 32.51
C GLN A 267 60.85 -14.61 32.19
N ALA A 268 59.90 -14.50 33.12
CA ALA A 268 58.52 -14.95 32.92
C ALA A 268 57.83 -14.12 31.83
N ALA A 269 57.97 -12.79 31.84
CA ALA A 269 57.40 -11.92 30.81
C ALA A 269 58.01 -12.18 29.42
N ALA A 270 59.32 -12.40 29.33
CA ALA A 270 59.97 -12.74 28.05
C ALA A 270 59.48 -14.09 27.51
N SER A 271 59.30 -15.09 28.39
CA SER A 271 58.74 -16.39 28.02
C SER A 271 57.30 -16.27 27.54
N ALA A 272 56.44 -15.54 28.28
CA ALA A 272 55.05 -15.32 27.93
C ALA A 272 54.87 -14.53 26.61
N ALA A 273 55.75 -13.56 26.33
CA ALA A 273 55.72 -12.78 25.09
C ALA A 273 56.14 -13.56 23.84
N GLN A 274 56.86 -14.68 24.01
CA GLN A 274 57.31 -15.58 22.93
C GLN A 274 56.45 -16.84 22.82
N GLN A 275 55.56 -17.07 23.77
CA GLN A 275 54.68 -18.23 23.78
C GLN A 275 53.75 -18.21 22.57
N ASN A 276 53.62 -19.37 21.92
CA ASN A 276 52.60 -19.55 20.88
C ASN A 276 51.26 -19.85 21.56
N ILE A 277 50.29 -18.96 21.39
CA ILE A 277 49.00 -19.02 22.08
C ILE A 277 47.99 -19.74 21.20
N HIS A 278 47.36 -20.77 21.75
CA HIS A 278 46.34 -21.55 21.06
C HIS A 278 44.95 -21.00 21.38
N PHE A 279 44.40 -20.20 20.46
CA PHE A 279 43.01 -19.77 20.56
C PHE A 279 42.06 -20.88 20.13
N ARG A 280 40.88 -20.92 20.74
CA ARG A 280 39.77 -21.77 20.29
C ARG A 280 39.45 -21.43 18.84
N PRO A 281 39.34 -22.41 17.94
CA PRO A 281 38.94 -22.16 16.57
C PRO A 281 37.50 -21.65 16.53
N ILE A 282 37.25 -20.68 15.66
CA ILE A 282 35.90 -20.20 15.34
C ILE A 282 35.63 -20.40 13.87
N GLU A 283 34.37 -20.68 13.52
CA GLU A 283 33.97 -20.98 12.15
C GLU A 283 34.12 -19.76 11.23
N ARG A 284 33.91 -18.55 11.77
CA ARG A 284 33.88 -17.29 11.01
C ARG A 284 34.79 -16.21 11.62
N PRO A 285 36.12 -16.32 11.46
CA PRO A 285 37.06 -15.34 12.00
C PRO A 285 36.89 -13.95 11.37
N GLY A 286 36.97 -12.90 12.19
CA GLY A 286 36.80 -11.50 11.76
C GLY A 286 35.36 -11.06 11.49
N GLN A 287 34.35 -11.93 11.69
CA GLN A 287 32.93 -11.57 11.60
C GLN A 287 32.31 -11.46 12.98
N ALA A 288 31.46 -10.43 13.19
CA ALA A 288 30.75 -10.24 14.44
C ALA A 288 29.83 -11.43 14.76
N LEU A 289 29.65 -11.71 16.07
CA LEU A 289 28.74 -12.75 16.55
C LEU A 289 27.30 -12.42 16.12
N GLN A 290 26.64 -13.35 15.43
CA GLN A 290 25.27 -13.18 14.96
C GLN A 290 24.29 -13.87 15.92
N ILE A 291 23.02 -13.45 15.92
CA ILE A 291 21.97 -14.13 16.70
C ILE A 291 21.83 -15.60 16.31
N THR A 292 22.08 -15.92 15.04
CA THR A 292 22.05 -17.29 14.53
C THR A 292 23.09 -18.21 15.18
N ASP A 293 24.14 -17.65 15.78
CA ASP A 293 25.19 -18.40 16.47
C ASP A 293 24.86 -18.66 17.97
N LEU A 294 23.72 -18.16 18.46
CA LEU A 294 23.34 -18.24 19.88
C LEU A 294 22.47 -19.49 20.18
N GLU A 295 22.43 -19.91 21.44
CA GLU A 295 21.57 -21.02 21.88
C GLU A 295 20.10 -20.62 21.94
N ALA A 296 19.22 -21.61 21.68
CA ALA A 296 17.79 -21.45 21.47
C ALA A 296 17.52 -20.44 20.34
N ASN A 297 17.22 -20.93 19.13
CA ASN A 297 17.08 -20.03 17.99
C ASN A 297 16.05 -20.56 16.97
N ILE A 298 14.79 -20.66 17.41
CA ILE A 298 13.69 -21.10 16.54
C ILE A 298 13.12 -19.96 15.66
N ALA A 299 13.48 -18.71 15.96
CA ALA A 299 12.99 -17.52 15.26
C ALA A 299 14.02 -16.36 15.30
N PRO A 300 15.18 -16.50 14.64
CA PRO A 300 16.26 -15.51 14.72
C PRO A 300 15.82 -14.12 14.28
N GLY A 301 15.06 -14.01 13.18
CA GLY A 301 14.54 -12.74 12.71
C GLY A 301 13.61 -12.06 13.71
N PHE A 302 12.75 -12.84 14.37
CA PHE A 302 11.84 -12.31 15.39
C PHE A 302 12.62 -11.81 16.61
N ALA A 303 13.60 -12.60 17.07
CA ALA A 303 14.42 -12.24 18.22
C ALA A 303 15.26 -10.98 17.97
N GLN A 304 15.84 -10.85 16.76
CA GLN A 304 16.54 -9.63 16.34
C GLN A 304 15.61 -8.41 16.41
N MET A 305 14.42 -8.51 15.82
CA MET A 305 13.43 -7.42 15.84
C MET A 305 12.97 -7.08 17.27
N ALA A 306 12.81 -8.07 18.15
CA ALA A 306 12.48 -7.86 19.55
C ALA A 306 13.57 -7.08 20.30
N LEU A 307 14.84 -7.40 20.06
CA LEU A 307 15.96 -6.69 20.65
C LEU A 307 16.06 -5.25 20.13
N GLU A 308 15.94 -5.04 18.83
CA GLU A 308 15.93 -3.70 18.22
C GLU A 308 14.83 -2.80 18.79
N GLN A 309 13.63 -3.35 19.02
CA GLN A 309 12.55 -2.60 19.66
C GLN A 309 12.84 -2.24 21.12
N LEU A 310 13.67 -3.03 21.81
CA LEU A 310 14.05 -2.81 23.20
C LEU A 310 15.21 -1.83 23.34
N GLU A 311 16.10 -1.71 22.37
CA GLU A 311 17.31 -0.85 22.44
C GLU A 311 16.99 0.62 22.77
N ASN A 312 15.80 1.11 22.43
CA ASN A 312 15.33 2.46 22.80
C ASN A 312 14.97 2.64 24.28
N TYR A 313 14.71 1.55 24.99
CA TYR A 313 14.27 1.54 26.39
C TYR A 313 15.35 0.96 27.31
N ILE A 314 16.07 -0.04 26.82
CA ILE A 314 17.12 -0.76 27.54
C ILE A 314 18.31 -0.87 26.58
N PRO A 315 19.44 -0.18 26.85
CA PRO A 315 20.61 -0.21 25.98
C PRO A 315 21.08 -1.63 25.68
N ARG A 316 21.59 -1.86 24.48
CA ARG A 316 22.08 -3.19 24.07
C ARG A 316 23.12 -3.78 25.03
N SER A 317 24.05 -2.95 25.52
CA SER A 317 25.05 -3.36 26.52
C SER A 317 24.41 -3.91 27.80
N ARG A 318 23.26 -3.36 28.21
CA ARG A 318 22.49 -3.88 29.33
C ARG A 318 21.85 -5.21 28.98
N LEU A 319 21.18 -5.32 27.84
CA LEU A 319 20.56 -6.57 27.40
C LEU A 319 21.58 -7.72 27.38
N GLU A 320 22.77 -7.46 26.85
CA GLU A 320 23.85 -8.45 26.71
C GLU A 320 24.52 -8.84 28.03
N ARG A 321 24.54 -7.96 29.03
CA ARG A 321 25.17 -8.22 30.34
C ARG A 321 24.40 -9.25 31.18
N GLY A 322 23.13 -9.51 30.86
CA GLY A 322 22.34 -10.60 31.45
C GLY A 322 21.36 -10.19 32.55
N GLY A 323 20.59 -11.14 33.06
CA GLY A 323 19.69 -10.98 34.22
C GLY A 323 18.27 -10.53 33.92
N LEU A 324 17.87 -10.47 32.65
CA LEU A 324 16.54 -10.08 32.21
C LEU A 324 15.77 -11.27 31.60
N ASN A 325 14.47 -11.34 31.87
CA ASN A 325 13.53 -12.21 31.20
C ASN A 325 12.61 -11.32 30.34
N ILE A 326 12.58 -11.58 29.03
CA ILE A 326 11.81 -10.82 28.06
C ILE A 326 10.67 -11.72 27.57
N LEU A 327 9.45 -11.39 27.96
CA LEU A 327 8.24 -12.04 27.45
C LEU A 327 7.85 -11.41 26.11
N THR A 328 7.84 -12.22 25.06
CA THR A 328 7.58 -11.76 23.69
C THR A 328 6.14 -12.02 23.26
N THR A 329 5.78 -11.61 22.04
CA THR A 329 4.46 -11.90 21.44
C THR A 329 4.42 -13.24 20.70
N LEU A 330 5.58 -13.90 20.51
CA LEU A 330 5.68 -15.09 19.67
C LEU A 330 4.92 -16.27 20.27
N ASP A 331 4.12 -16.92 19.43
CA ASP A 331 3.43 -18.16 19.71
C ASP A 331 4.32 -19.33 19.25
N TYR A 332 4.81 -20.11 20.22
CA TYR A 332 5.83 -21.13 19.97
C TYR A 332 5.33 -22.25 19.04
N ASP A 333 4.11 -22.73 19.26
CA ASP A 333 3.49 -23.79 18.47
C ASP A 333 3.26 -23.33 17.03
N LEU A 334 2.71 -22.12 16.87
CA LEU A 334 2.47 -21.54 15.57
C LEU A 334 3.76 -21.29 14.78
N GLN A 335 4.83 -20.80 15.44
CA GLN A 335 6.15 -20.63 14.83
C GLN A 335 6.72 -21.97 14.33
N GLN A 336 6.66 -23.02 15.15
CA GLN A 336 7.17 -24.35 14.80
C GLN A 336 6.43 -24.94 13.59
N GLN A 337 5.11 -24.83 13.58
CA GLN A 337 4.26 -25.36 12.51
C GLN A 337 4.43 -24.56 11.22
N ALA A 338 4.63 -23.25 11.32
CA ALA A 338 4.97 -22.39 10.20
C ALA A 338 6.31 -22.77 9.56
N GLN A 339 7.35 -22.92 10.38
CA GLN A 339 8.68 -23.32 9.92
C GLN A 339 8.66 -24.72 9.28
N CYS A 340 7.96 -25.67 9.90
CA CYS A 340 7.90 -27.02 9.36
C CYS A 340 7.17 -27.10 8.01
N ALA A 341 6.01 -26.45 7.86
CA ALA A 341 5.29 -26.46 6.58
C ALA A 341 6.03 -25.67 5.48
N ALA A 342 6.74 -24.59 5.83
CA ALA A 342 7.61 -23.88 4.90
C ALA A 342 8.76 -24.78 4.41
N ALA A 343 9.42 -25.50 5.32
CA ALA A 343 10.47 -26.48 4.99
C ALA A 343 9.96 -27.55 4.03
N GLU A 344 8.80 -28.14 4.34
CA GLU A 344 8.18 -29.17 3.51
C GLU A 344 7.80 -28.63 2.12
N GLN A 345 7.26 -27.40 2.05
CA GLN A 345 6.91 -26.80 0.77
C GLN A 345 8.13 -26.51 -0.10
N LEU A 346 9.22 -25.99 0.49
CA LEU A 346 10.49 -25.79 -0.23
C LEU A 346 11.06 -27.13 -0.71
N ALA A 347 11.04 -28.17 0.13
CA ALA A 347 11.51 -29.51 -0.24
C ALA A 347 10.69 -30.12 -1.40
N ARG A 348 9.38 -29.85 -1.49
CA ARG A 348 8.53 -30.26 -2.63
C ARG A 348 8.88 -29.55 -3.94
N LEU A 349 9.42 -28.33 -3.87
CA LEU A 349 9.84 -27.53 -5.02
C LEU A 349 11.31 -27.77 -5.41
N GLU A 350 12.14 -28.26 -4.49
CA GLU A 350 13.57 -28.58 -4.69
C GLU A 350 13.95 -30.01 -4.27
N PRO A 351 13.50 -31.07 -4.97
CA PRO A 351 13.66 -32.45 -4.50
C PRO A 351 15.12 -32.96 -4.45
N THR A 352 16.06 -32.24 -5.05
CA THR A 352 17.48 -32.64 -5.16
C THR A 352 18.33 -32.29 -3.93
N GLN A 353 17.81 -31.49 -3.00
CA GLN A 353 18.46 -31.23 -1.71
C GLN A 353 18.00 -32.31 -0.72
N VAL A 354 18.93 -33.16 -0.28
CA VAL A 354 18.65 -34.26 0.65
C VAL A 354 18.08 -33.70 1.94
N SER A 355 16.88 -34.16 2.29
CA SER A 355 16.13 -33.82 3.49
C SER A 355 16.97 -34.10 4.74
N SER A 356 17.52 -33.07 5.36
CA SER A 356 17.71 -33.08 6.82
C SER A 356 16.31 -32.91 7.41
N SER A 357 15.73 -34.02 7.89
CA SER A 357 14.60 -33.97 8.81
C SER A 357 14.91 -32.90 9.86
N VAL A 358 14.06 -31.89 10.00
CA VAL A 358 14.17 -30.91 11.09
C VAL A 358 14.24 -31.72 12.39
N GLU A 359 15.43 -31.80 13.00
CA GLU A 359 15.62 -32.49 14.27
C GLU A 359 14.71 -31.81 15.31
N GLY A 360 13.79 -32.57 15.90
CA GLY A 360 12.86 -32.07 16.91
C GLY A 360 11.51 -31.58 16.39
N ALA A 361 11.19 -31.73 15.09
CA ALA A 361 9.83 -31.56 14.62
C ALA A 361 8.93 -32.63 15.28
N GLY A 362 8.01 -32.20 16.15
CA GLY A 362 6.86 -33.01 16.52
C GLY A 362 5.99 -33.33 15.30
N ASP A 363 4.77 -33.81 15.51
CA ASP A 363 3.81 -33.99 14.42
C ASP A 363 3.60 -32.65 13.68
N CYS A 364 3.98 -32.61 12.40
CA CYS A 364 3.91 -31.42 11.56
C CYS A 364 2.53 -31.32 10.90
N ASP A 365 1.53 -31.05 11.73
CA ASP A 365 0.12 -30.99 11.32
C ASP A 365 -0.13 -29.97 10.20
N ALA A 366 0.56 -28.83 10.21
CA ALA A 366 0.44 -27.83 9.16
C ALA A 366 0.88 -28.37 7.79
N ALA A 367 1.96 -29.16 7.71
CA ALA A 367 2.42 -29.73 6.44
C ALA A 367 1.42 -30.72 5.81
N LEU A 368 0.60 -31.38 6.63
CA LEU A 368 -0.47 -32.27 6.17
C LEU A 368 -1.60 -31.52 5.44
N LEU A 369 -1.71 -30.22 5.65
CA LEU A 369 -2.71 -29.34 5.05
C LEU A 369 -2.24 -28.69 3.74
N LEU A 370 -0.99 -28.94 3.32
CA LEU A 370 -0.46 -28.42 2.07
C LEU A 370 -1.17 -29.06 0.86
N PRO A 371 -1.75 -28.26 -0.05
CA PRO A 371 -2.36 -28.76 -1.27
C PRO A 371 -1.40 -29.54 -2.18
N ARG A 372 -1.94 -30.35 -3.08
CA ARG A 372 -1.14 -31.05 -4.10
C ARG A 372 -0.65 -30.07 -5.17
N LEU A 373 0.65 -30.12 -5.49
CA LEU A 373 1.24 -29.40 -6.62
C LEU A 373 0.97 -30.15 -7.93
N GLN A 374 0.56 -29.42 -8.97
CA GLN A 374 0.15 -30.03 -10.25
C GLN A 374 1.35 -30.45 -11.13
N THR A 375 2.50 -29.78 -11.03
CA THR A 375 3.76 -30.17 -11.70
C THR A 375 4.97 -29.52 -11.02
N PRO A 376 5.74 -30.24 -10.17
CA PRO A 376 6.97 -29.70 -9.63
C PRO A 376 8.09 -29.84 -10.68
N GLN A 377 8.33 -28.79 -11.47
CA GLN A 377 9.67 -28.61 -12.03
C GLN A 377 10.57 -28.10 -10.90
N PRO A 378 11.78 -28.66 -10.71
CA PRO A 378 12.70 -28.16 -9.71
C PRO A 378 13.08 -26.71 -10.03
N ILE A 379 12.77 -25.80 -9.11
CA ILE A 379 13.13 -24.39 -9.18
C ILE A 379 14.13 -24.18 -8.06
N GLY A 380 15.41 -23.99 -8.39
CA GLY A 380 16.47 -23.89 -7.38
C GLY A 380 16.57 -22.52 -6.71
N ASN A 381 17.17 -22.50 -5.53
CA ASN A 381 17.48 -21.32 -4.70
C ASN A 381 16.25 -20.54 -4.20
N LEU A 382 15.17 -21.24 -3.86
CA LEU A 382 13.95 -20.68 -3.30
C LEU A 382 14.05 -20.40 -1.80
N GLN A 383 13.56 -19.25 -1.40
CA GLN A 383 13.39 -18.86 -0.01
C GLN A 383 11.91 -18.68 0.29
N ALA A 384 11.55 -18.87 1.56
CA ALA A 384 10.20 -18.65 2.06
C ALA A 384 10.24 -17.69 3.26
N ASN A 385 9.49 -16.59 3.16
CA ASN A 385 9.31 -15.65 4.25
C ASN A 385 7.85 -15.68 4.69
N LEU A 386 7.60 -15.68 6.00
CA LEU A 386 6.26 -15.73 6.54
C LEU A 386 6.14 -14.83 7.77
N VAL A 387 4.99 -14.18 7.92
CA VAL A 387 4.63 -13.43 9.11
C VAL A 387 3.17 -13.68 9.45
N ILE A 388 2.88 -13.84 10.73
CA ILE A 388 1.52 -13.93 11.26
C ILE A 388 1.34 -12.82 12.27
N THR A 389 0.31 -12.01 12.09
CA THR A 389 0.00 -10.89 12.97
C THR A 389 -1.44 -10.92 13.45
N GLU A 390 -1.68 -10.35 14.62
CA GLU A 390 -3.02 -10.04 15.13
C GLU A 390 -3.39 -8.59 14.78
N PRO A 391 -4.30 -8.33 13.83
CA PRO A 391 -4.56 -6.99 13.32
C PRO A 391 -5.08 -6.00 14.37
N GLN A 392 -5.79 -6.47 15.40
CA GLN A 392 -6.36 -5.63 16.46
C GLN A 392 -5.33 -5.04 17.39
N THR A 393 -4.21 -5.73 17.58
CA THR A 393 -3.17 -5.39 18.56
C THR A 393 -1.85 -5.02 17.89
N GLY A 394 -1.65 -5.46 16.64
CA GLY A 394 -0.40 -5.34 15.90
C GLY A 394 0.68 -6.32 16.39
N GLN A 395 0.35 -7.32 17.21
CA GLN A 395 1.32 -8.31 17.68
C GLN A 395 1.77 -9.24 16.55
N ILE A 396 3.07 -9.53 16.49
CA ILE A 396 3.63 -10.56 15.61
C ILE A 396 3.65 -11.89 16.38
N LEU A 397 2.91 -12.88 15.90
CA LEU A 397 2.77 -14.19 16.54
C LEU A 397 3.78 -15.21 15.99
N ALA A 398 4.14 -15.11 14.72
CA ALA A 398 5.17 -15.94 14.11
C ALA A 398 5.88 -15.13 13.01
N MET A 399 7.18 -15.36 12.85
CA MET A 399 7.99 -14.77 11.79
C MET A 399 9.15 -15.68 11.43
N LEU A 400 9.34 -15.94 10.14
CA LEU A 400 10.47 -16.71 9.64
C LEU A 400 10.94 -16.18 8.27
N ASP A 401 12.23 -16.35 8.03
CA ASP A 401 12.92 -16.15 6.76
C ASP A 401 13.79 -17.40 6.56
N GLN A 402 13.32 -18.31 5.71
CA GLN A 402 13.82 -19.67 5.62
C GLN A 402 14.43 -19.97 4.25
N SER A 403 15.64 -20.52 4.28
CA SER A 403 16.37 -21.01 3.11
C SER A 403 16.08 -22.49 2.82
N PRO A 404 16.39 -22.98 1.59
CA PRO A 404 16.14 -24.38 1.21
C PRO A 404 16.82 -25.41 2.11
N ASP A 405 17.98 -25.07 2.66
CA ASP A 405 18.75 -25.91 3.58
C ASP A 405 18.17 -25.97 5.01
N GLY A 406 17.04 -25.31 5.24
CA GLY A 406 16.37 -25.20 6.54
C GLY A 406 16.97 -24.14 7.46
N SER A 407 18.03 -23.43 7.03
CA SER A 407 18.59 -22.33 7.81
C SER A 407 17.65 -21.13 7.83
N GLN A 408 17.71 -20.36 8.92
CA GLN A 408 16.90 -19.15 9.10
C GLN A 408 17.77 -17.89 9.17
N ALA A 409 17.32 -16.81 8.53
CA ALA A 409 17.99 -15.51 8.61
C ALA A 409 17.53 -14.69 9.83
N ALA A 410 18.42 -13.85 10.35
CA ALA A 410 18.14 -12.93 11.46
C ALA A 410 17.54 -11.58 11.02
N SER A 411 17.34 -11.35 9.72
CA SER A 411 16.78 -10.11 9.18
C SER A 411 15.78 -10.44 8.08
N MET A 412 14.69 -9.68 8.01
CA MET A 412 13.68 -9.83 6.98
C MET A 412 14.10 -9.09 5.72
N LEU A 413 14.38 -9.84 4.66
CA LEU A 413 14.71 -9.27 3.37
C LEU A 413 13.49 -8.55 2.75
N ALA A 414 13.78 -7.45 2.06
CA ALA A 414 12.80 -6.73 1.26
C ALA A 414 12.78 -7.30 -0.15
N HIS A 415 11.58 -7.60 -0.66
CA HIS A 415 11.39 -8.25 -1.96
C HIS A 415 10.55 -7.37 -2.90
N PRO A 416 10.72 -7.47 -4.23
CA PRO A 416 9.86 -6.79 -5.19
C PRO A 416 8.38 -7.12 -4.95
N THR A 417 7.54 -6.10 -4.83
CA THR A 417 6.13 -6.24 -4.43
C THR A 417 5.21 -6.68 -5.57
N GLY A 418 5.61 -6.44 -6.83
CA GLY A 418 4.82 -6.81 -8.00
C GLY A 418 3.38 -6.27 -7.93
N SER A 419 2.41 -7.11 -8.28
CA SER A 419 0.99 -6.75 -8.28
C SER A 419 0.34 -6.61 -6.89
N LEU A 420 1.07 -6.87 -5.80
CA LEU A 420 0.56 -6.78 -4.42
C LEU A 420 0.14 -5.36 -4.01
N GLY A 421 0.62 -4.34 -4.73
CA GLY A 421 0.23 -2.95 -4.54
C GLY A 421 -1.08 -2.54 -5.21
N THR A 422 -1.63 -3.36 -6.12
CA THR A 422 -2.85 -3.02 -6.88
C THR A 422 -4.07 -2.71 -6.01
N PRO A 423 -4.32 -3.32 -4.83
CA PRO A 423 -5.46 -2.94 -4.00
C PRO A 423 -5.47 -1.47 -3.60
N PHE A 424 -4.30 -0.83 -3.44
CA PHE A 424 -4.23 0.59 -3.11
C PHE A 424 -4.63 1.50 -4.28
N ILE A 425 -4.53 1.01 -5.53
CA ILE A 425 -5.07 1.71 -6.71
C ILE A 425 -6.59 1.71 -6.65
N TYR A 426 -7.21 0.54 -6.45
CA TYR A 426 -8.66 0.39 -6.33
C TYR A 426 -9.22 1.09 -5.09
N LEU A 427 -8.51 1.02 -3.95
CA LEU A 427 -8.91 1.74 -2.74
C LEU A 427 -8.94 3.25 -2.98
N THR A 428 -7.91 3.77 -3.65
CA THR A 428 -7.86 5.19 -4.05
C THR A 428 -9.01 5.51 -5.01
N ALA A 429 -9.34 4.59 -5.93
CA ALA A 429 -10.48 4.72 -6.83
C ALA A 429 -11.81 4.85 -6.04
N PHE A 430 -12.01 3.98 -5.05
CA PHE A 430 -13.22 3.96 -4.22
C PHE A 430 -13.38 5.24 -3.40
N THR A 431 -12.27 5.82 -2.91
CA THR A 431 -12.31 7.14 -2.23
C THR A 431 -12.78 8.28 -3.14
N ARG A 432 -12.80 8.06 -4.46
CA ARG A 432 -13.16 9.05 -5.50
C ARG A 432 -14.49 8.75 -6.18
N GLY A 433 -15.34 7.92 -5.57
CA GLY A 433 -16.70 7.65 -6.05
C GLY A 433 -16.85 6.42 -6.95
N LEU A 434 -15.76 5.71 -7.24
CA LEU A 434 -15.85 4.37 -7.83
C LEU A 434 -16.28 3.36 -6.76
N SER A 435 -16.67 2.17 -7.20
CA SER A 435 -17.13 1.08 -6.32
C SER A 435 -16.65 -0.27 -6.88
N PRO A 436 -16.77 -1.38 -6.11
CA PRO A 436 -16.56 -2.72 -6.63
C PRO A 436 -17.34 -3.02 -7.93
N ALA A 437 -18.52 -2.42 -8.10
CA ALA A 437 -19.34 -2.55 -9.30
C ALA A 437 -18.81 -1.77 -10.51
N SER A 438 -17.93 -0.78 -10.34
CA SER A 438 -17.54 0.13 -11.43
C SER A 438 -16.90 -0.62 -12.60
N LEU A 439 -17.37 -0.30 -13.82
CA LEU A 439 -16.87 -0.84 -15.07
C LEU A 439 -15.41 -0.44 -15.32
N VAL A 440 -14.57 -1.43 -15.59
CA VAL A 440 -13.18 -1.30 -16.03
C VAL A 440 -12.95 -2.15 -17.28
N TRP A 441 -11.91 -1.84 -18.05
CA TRP A 441 -11.64 -2.45 -19.34
C TRP A 441 -10.31 -3.20 -19.36
N ASP A 442 -10.40 -4.51 -19.54
CA ASP A 442 -9.27 -5.41 -19.75
C ASP A 442 -9.05 -5.64 -21.26
N ILE A 443 -8.36 -4.70 -21.90
CA ILE A 443 -8.06 -4.73 -23.34
C ILE A 443 -6.59 -4.32 -23.54
N PRO A 444 -5.96 -4.68 -24.68
CA PRO A 444 -4.58 -4.33 -24.97
C PRO A 444 -4.27 -2.83 -24.83
N ALA A 445 -3.02 -2.53 -24.48
CA ALA A 445 -2.49 -1.17 -24.43
C ALA A 445 -2.61 -0.51 -25.82
N GLN A 446 -2.97 0.77 -25.84
CA GLN A 446 -3.13 1.53 -27.08
C GLN A 446 -1.76 2.01 -27.60
N PRO A 447 -1.62 2.33 -28.91
CA PRO A 447 -0.39 2.87 -29.46
C PRO A 447 0.08 4.13 -28.70
N GLY A 448 1.31 4.08 -28.14
CA GLY A 448 1.89 5.16 -27.35
C GLY A 448 1.69 5.04 -25.84
N GLU A 449 0.88 4.08 -25.38
CA GLU A 449 0.88 3.62 -23.99
C GLU A 449 2.03 2.63 -23.78
N PRO A 450 2.58 2.52 -22.56
CA PRO A 450 3.57 1.49 -22.30
C PRO A 450 2.99 0.09 -22.47
N GLU A 451 3.79 -0.81 -23.05
CA GLU A 451 3.38 -2.20 -23.30
C GLU A 451 3.37 -3.00 -21.99
N TRP A 452 2.18 -3.16 -21.43
CA TRP A 452 1.90 -4.09 -20.35
C TRP A 452 0.89 -5.14 -20.82
N SER A 453 0.94 -6.31 -20.20
CA SER A 453 0.00 -7.40 -20.42
C SER A 453 -0.39 -8.03 -19.09
N ASN A 454 -1.52 -8.72 -19.06
CA ASN A 454 -1.83 -9.61 -17.94
C ASN A 454 -0.80 -10.75 -17.86
N PHE A 455 -0.69 -11.37 -16.68
CA PHE A 455 0.26 -12.46 -16.44
C PHE A 455 -0.01 -13.71 -17.30
N ASP A 456 -1.28 -13.94 -17.67
CA ASP A 456 -1.70 -15.00 -18.58
C ASP A 456 -1.66 -14.59 -20.06
N GLY A 457 -1.38 -13.32 -20.35
CA GLY A 457 -1.39 -12.76 -21.71
C GLY A 457 -2.78 -12.60 -22.34
N GLU A 458 -3.86 -12.90 -21.62
CA GLU A 458 -5.23 -12.85 -22.13
C GLU A 458 -5.92 -11.52 -21.79
N TYR A 459 -6.90 -11.10 -22.59
CA TYR A 459 -7.70 -9.89 -22.38
C TYR A 459 -9.19 -10.22 -22.41
N ARG A 460 -9.95 -9.80 -21.40
CA ARG A 460 -11.34 -10.22 -21.18
C ARG A 460 -12.39 -9.14 -21.43
N GLY A 461 -11.97 -7.94 -21.79
CA GLY A 461 -12.84 -6.83 -22.13
C GLY A 461 -13.51 -6.16 -20.93
N PRO A 462 -14.79 -5.78 -21.02
CA PRO A 462 -15.47 -5.07 -19.94
C PRO A 462 -15.71 -5.98 -18.74
N MET A 463 -15.37 -5.51 -17.55
CA MET A 463 -15.60 -6.22 -16.29
C MET A 463 -15.83 -5.24 -15.13
N ARG A 464 -16.39 -5.73 -14.03
CA ARG A 464 -16.46 -4.96 -12.77
C ARG A 464 -15.10 -4.91 -12.09
N SER A 465 -14.83 -3.81 -11.37
CA SER A 465 -13.61 -3.62 -10.58
C SER A 465 -13.37 -4.76 -9.59
N ARG A 466 -14.44 -5.35 -9.03
CA ARG A 466 -14.39 -6.57 -8.22
C ARG A 466 -13.68 -7.71 -8.92
N ILE A 467 -14.12 -8.05 -10.13
CA ILE A 467 -13.58 -9.17 -10.90
C ILE A 467 -12.13 -8.91 -11.28
N ALA A 468 -11.81 -7.68 -11.70
CA ALA A 468 -10.45 -7.28 -12.04
C ALA A 468 -9.48 -7.44 -10.85
N LEU A 469 -9.85 -6.92 -9.69
CA LEU A 469 -9.02 -6.96 -8.49
C LEU A 469 -8.89 -8.39 -7.93
N ALA A 470 -10.00 -9.13 -7.86
CA ALA A 470 -10.02 -10.49 -7.31
C ALA A 470 -9.14 -11.46 -8.11
N ASN A 471 -9.08 -11.31 -9.44
CA ASN A 471 -8.29 -12.17 -10.32
C ASN A 471 -6.88 -11.64 -10.63
N ASP A 472 -6.49 -10.51 -10.06
CA ASP A 472 -5.19 -9.85 -10.29
C ASP A 472 -4.93 -9.48 -11.77
N TYR A 473 -5.97 -9.03 -12.47
CA TYR A 473 -5.83 -8.52 -13.85
C TYR A 473 -5.18 -7.13 -13.83
N LEU A 474 -4.03 -7.03 -14.50
CA LEU A 474 -3.16 -5.85 -14.46
C LEU A 474 -3.68 -4.71 -15.33
N MET A 475 -4.22 -5.01 -16.51
CA MET A 475 -4.62 -3.96 -17.46
C MET A 475 -5.69 -3.01 -16.92
N PRO A 476 -6.76 -3.51 -16.25
CA PRO A 476 -7.68 -2.62 -15.55
C PRO A 476 -6.99 -1.74 -14.50
N ALA A 477 -6.02 -2.28 -13.75
CA ALA A 477 -5.30 -1.56 -12.72
C ALA A 477 -4.37 -0.47 -13.32
N GLU A 478 -3.69 -0.75 -14.44
CA GLU A 478 -2.86 0.23 -15.16
C GLU A 478 -3.70 1.40 -15.69
N LYS A 479 -4.88 1.12 -16.23
CA LYS A 479 -5.81 2.17 -16.69
C LYS A 479 -6.33 3.03 -15.55
N LEU A 480 -6.68 2.41 -14.41
CA LEU A 480 -7.05 3.14 -13.21
C LEU A 480 -5.88 3.98 -12.67
N LEU A 481 -4.65 3.44 -12.68
CA LEU A 481 -3.45 4.18 -12.31
C LEU A 481 -3.25 5.42 -13.19
N ALA A 482 -3.40 5.27 -14.51
CA ALA A 482 -3.31 6.38 -15.46
C ALA A 482 -4.41 7.43 -15.22
N GLN A 483 -5.65 6.99 -14.96
CA GLN A 483 -6.79 7.87 -14.70
C GLN A 483 -6.69 8.64 -13.36
N ILE A 484 -6.26 7.97 -12.30
CA ILE A 484 -6.22 8.52 -10.93
C ILE A 484 -4.94 9.35 -10.71
N GLY A 485 -3.84 8.91 -11.31
CA GLY A 485 -2.50 9.48 -11.16
C GLY A 485 -1.75 8.97 -9.93
N LYS A 486 -0.49 8.58 -10.12
CA LYS A 486 0.42 8.01 -9.10
C LYS A 486 0.48 8.79 -7.78
N GLY A 487 0.50 10.12 -7.84
CA GLY A 487 0.62 10.95 -6.63
C GLY A 487 -0.58 10.83 -5.68
N ASN A 488 -1.78 10.55 -6.19
CA ASN A 488 -2.95 10.32 -5.34
C ASN A 488 -2.91 8.93 -4.69
N ILE A 489 -2.42 7.93 -5.43
CA ILE A 489 -2.28 6.56 -4.92
C ILE A 489 -1.21 6.51 -3.85
N TRP A 490 -0.07 7.17 -4.07
CA TRP A 490 0.98 7.31 -3.07
C TRP A 490 0.51 7.98 -1.79
N ARG A 491 -0.24 9.09 -1.89
CA ARG A 491 -0.78 9.76 -0.69
C ARG A 491 -1.70 8.83 0.11
N THR A 492 -2.48 7.99 -0.56
CA THR A 492 -3.30 6.98 0.12
C THR A 492 -2.42 5.93 0.77
N ALA A 493 -1.46 5.34 0.02
CA ALA A 493 -0.57 4.29 0.51
C ALA A 493 0.34 4.73 1.67
N GLU A 494 0.81 5.99 1.68
CA GLU A 494 1.60 6.57 2.78
C GLU A 494 0.85 6.56 4.11
N GLN A 495 -0.49 6.72 4.10
CA GLN A 495 -1.30 6.63 5.31
C GLN A 495 -1.28 5.22 5.92
N PHE A 496 -1.06 4.19 5.09
CA PHE A 496 -0.89 2.80 5.50
C PHE A 496 0.56 2.47 5.90
N GLY A 497 1.47 3.45 5.93
CA GLY A 497 2.88 3.25 6.26
C GLY A 497 3.75 2.77 5.08
N LEU A 498 3.19 2.68 3.88
CA LEU A 498 3.94 2.26 2.69
C LEU A 498 4.77 3.42 2.15
N SER A 499 6.10 3.25 2.10
CA SER A 499 6.98 4.30 1.56
C SER A 499 7.06 4.24 0.04
N THR A 500 7.15 5.40 -0.59
CA THR A 500 7.30 5.54 -2.03
C THR A 500 8.79 5.63 -2.42
N PRO A 501 9.20 5.17 -3.62
CA PRO A 501 10.58 5.34 -4.08
C PRO A 501 10.99 6.82 -4.11
N ALA A 502 12.18 7.14 -3.60
CA ALA A 502 12.71 8.51 -3.57
C ALA A 502 12.80 9.16 -4.97
N ASN A 503 12.95 8.34 -6.01
CA ASN A 503 12.84 8.74 -7.41
C ASN A 503 11.56 8.14 -8.00
N ALA A 504 10.54 8.98 -8.13
CA ALA A 504 9.17 8.73 -8.58
C ALA A 504 9.02 8.18 -10.03
N ALA A 505 9.88 7.25 -10.46
CA ALA A 505 9.99 6.75 -11.84
C ALA A 505 9.10 5.54 -12.16
N GLY A 506 8.43 4.93 -11.17
CA GLY A 506 7.46 3.87 -11.41
C GLY A 506 6.30 4.40 -12.26
N ASN A 507 6.20 3.94 -13.51
CA ASN A 507 5.13 4.31 -14.44
C ASN A 507 4.09 3.18 -14.61
N SER A 508 4.25 2.09 -13.87
CA SER A 508 3.40 0.88 -13.92
C SER A 508 2.94 0.50 -12.51
N SER A 509 1.76 -0.11 -12.42
CA SER A 509 1.22 -0.72 -11.21
C SER A 509 2.18 -1.70 -10.53
N LEU A 510 3.00 -2.42 -11.30
CA LEU A 510 3.95 -3.43 -10.81
C LEU A 510 5.22 -2.85 -10.17
N THR A 511 5.57 -1.61 -10.52
CA THR A 511 6.77 -0.91 -10.04
C THR A 511 6.42 0.35 -9.25
N LEU A 512 5.13 0.52 -8.94
CA LEU A 512 4.60 1.71 -8.27
C LEU A 512 5.16 1.88 -6.85
N PHE A 513 5.48 0.75 -6.21
CA PHE A 513 6.01 0.68 -4.85
C PHE A 513 7.43 0.11 -4.86
N ARG A 514 8.24 0.53 -3.88
CA ARG A 514 9.58 -0.03 -3.67
C ARG A 514 9.48 -1.51 -3.23
N PRO A 515 10.58 -2.29 -3.33
CA PRO A 515 10.69 -3.53 -2.58
C PRO A 515 10.37 -3.31 -1.10
N MET A 516 9.61 -4.23 -0.51
CA MET A 516 9.14 -4.16 0.87
C MET A 516 9.41 -5.49 1.55
N ASN A 517 9.66 -5.45 2.85
CA ASN A 517 9.68 -6.67 3.64
C ASN A 517 8.24 -7.07 4.00
N LEU A 518 8.06 -8.33 4.42
CA LEU A 518 6.74 -8.89 4.68
C LEU A 518 6.03 -8.24 5.86
N VAL A 519 6.77 -7.72 6.86
CA VAL A 519 6.22 -7.03 8.03
C VAL A 519 5.59 -5.69 7.62
N GLU A 520 6.27 -4.90 6.78
CA GLU A 520 5.80 -3.60 6.28
C GLU A 520 4.45 -3.73 5.55
N ILE A 521 4.37 -4.64 4.57
CA ILE A 521 3.15 -4.82 3.79
C ILE A 521 2.03 -5.48 4.60
N SER A 522 2.36 -6.40 5.52
CA SER A 522 1.38 -7.02 6.41
C SER A 522 0.77 -6.01 7.37
N GLN A 523 1.53 -5.02 7.83
CA GLN A 523 0.99 -3.92 8.64
C GLN A 523 -0.04 -3.10 7.85
N ALA A 524 0.22 -2.82 6.57
CA ALA A 524 -0.71 -2.09 5.70
C ALA A 524 -2.00 -2.87 5.45
N TYR A 525 -1.92 -4.16 5.14
CA TYR A 525 -3.12 -5.01 5.02
C TYR A 525 -3.81 -5.24 6.37
N GLY A 526 -3.09 -5.17 7.49
CA GLY A 526 -3.63 -5.24 8.84
C GLY A 526 -4.62 -4.11 9.13
N VAL A 527 -4.43 -2.93 8.54
CA VAL A 527 -5.40 -1.84 8.58
C VAL A 527 -6.72 -2.26 7.92
N LEU A 528 -6.68 -2.99 6.80
CA LEU A 528 -7.89 -3.50 6.14
C LEU A 528 -8.56 -4.59 6.99
N ALA A 529 -7.76 -5.52 7.53
CA ALA A 529 -8.26 -6.57 8.42
C ALA A 529 -8.96 -6.00 9.66
N ASN A 530 -8.44 -4.89 10.19
CA ASN A 530 -8.94 -4.21 11.38
C ASN A 530 -9.82 -2.99 11.05
N GLN A 531 -10.64 -3.07 9.99
CA GLN A 531 -11.70 -2.09 9.67
C GLN A 531 -11.21 -0.63 9.56
N GLY A 532 -10.00 -0.43 9.03
CA GLY A 532 -9.41 0.89 8.83
C GLY A 532 -8.55 1.40 10.00
N ILE A 533 -8.30 0.56 11.01
CA ILE A 533 -7.54 0.94 12.21
C ILE A 533 -6.16 0.27 12.18
N LEU A 534 -5.11 1.09 12.29
CA LEU A 534 -3.75 0.61 12.53
C LEU A 534 -3.55 0.37 14.03
N ALA A 535 -3.05 -0.81 14.42
CA ALA A 535 -2.70 -1.13 15.81
C ALA A 535 -1.22 -1.53 15.94
N GLY A 536 -0.66 -1.34 17.13
CA GLY A 536 0.71 -1.71 17.45
C GLY A 536 1.27 -0.86 18.59
N HIS A 537 2.59 -0.72 18.64
CA HIS A 537 3.26 0.14 19.60
C HIS A 537 3.85 1.41 18.98
N ALA A 538 3.67 2.54 19.68
CA ALA A 538 4.34 3.79 19.32
C ALA A 538 5.87 3.68 19.47
N PHE A 539 6.60 4.07 18.44
CA PHE A 539 8.05 4.08 18.39
C PHE A 539 8.56 5.52 18.39
N SER A 540 9.35 5.90 19.39
CA SER A 540 9.96 7.25 19.48
C SER A 540 11.28 7.28 18.71
N LEU A 541 11.36 8.12 17.68
CA LEU A 541 12.58 8.31 16.87
C LEU A 541 13.59 9.28 17.52
N LEU A 542 13.29 9.82 18.71
CA LEU A 542 14.14 10.82 19.37
C LEU A 542 15.14 10.16 20.32
N SER A 543 16.14 9.49 19.75
CA SER A 543 17.42 9.29 20.41
C SER A 543 18.25 10.56 20.21
N GLY A 544 18.28 11.49 21.18
CA GLY A 544 19.33 12.53 21.16
C GLY A 544 19.19 13.82 21.95
N GLU A 545 17.99 14.30 22.32
CA GLU A 545 17.89 15.60 23.03
C GLU A 545 16.85 15.54 24.15
N GLN A 546 17.33 15.34 25.38
CA GLN A 546 16.59 15.67 26.61
C GLN A 546 16.65 17.17 26.95
N ASP A 547 16.86 18.05 25.96
CA ASP A 547 16.61 19.47 26.17
C ASP A 547 15.16 19.75 25.78
N GLY A 548 14.32 20.00 26.79
CA GLY A 548 12.88 20.24 26.70
C GLY A 548 12.49 21.53 25.96
N SER A 549 13.03 21.77 24.77
CA SER A 549 12.79 22.94 23.94
C SER A 549 12.28 22.63 22.52
N ALA A 550 12.07 21.36 22.15
CA ALA A 550 11.45 20.98 20.89
C ALA A 550 9.92 20.79 21.00
N ALA A 551 9.21 21.85 21.41
CA ALA A 551 7.75 21.92 21.26
C ALA A 551 7.42 22.74 20.01
N GLN A 552 7.26 22.12 18.83
CA GLN A 552 6.36 22.66 17.77
C GLN A 552 6.03 21.83 16.52
N ASN A 553 6.53 20.61 16.31
CA ASN A 553 5.99 19.73 15.27
C ASN A 553 5.49 18.41 15.89
N GLN A 554 4.21 18.37 16.28
CA GLN A 554 3.50 17.16 16.70
C GLN A 554 3.30 16.21 15.51
N ILE A 555 4.36 15.57 15.05
CA ILE A 555 4.22 14.38 14.21
C ILE A 555 3.90 13.23 15.17
N PRO A 556 2.71 12.59 15.08
CA PRO A 556 2.39 11.44 15.91
C PRO A 556 3.46 10.37 15.73
N ALA A 557 3.96 9.81 16.84
CA ALA A 557 4.96 8.75 16.79
C ALA A 557 4.49 7.61 15.85
N PRO A 558 5.35 7.08 14.97
CA PRO A 558 5.01 5.95 14.12
C PRO A 558 4.58 4.76 14.98
N ILE A 559 3.50 4.09 14.57
CA ILE A 559 3.05 2.84 15.19
C ILE A 559 3.70 1.69 14.43
N GLN A 560 4.38 0.80 15.14
CA GLN A 560 5.03 -0.39 14.60
C GLN A 560 4.41 -1.66 15.18
N PRO A 561 4.51 -2.81 14.49
CA PRO A 561 4.08 -4.09 15.05
C PRO A 561 4.81 -4.41 16.36
N ALA A 562 4.14 -5.09 17.29
CA ALA A 562 4.67 -5.41 18.60
C ALA A 562 5.33 -6.80 18.60
N THR A 563 6.55 -6.89 19.15
CA THR A 563 7.27 -8.15 19.38
C THR A 563 7.51 -8.44 20.86
N VAL A 564 7.40 -7.43 21.73
CA VAL A 564 7.67 -7.54 23.18
C VAL A 564 6.45 -7.14 23.99
N LEU A 565 6.05 -8.02 24.91
CA LEU A 565 4.96 -7.79 25.86
C LEU A 565 5.47 -7.24 27.19
N ARG A 566 6.54 -7.82 27.75
CA ARG A 566 7.04 -7.44 29.08
C ARG A 566 8.53 -7.73 29.22
N VAL A 567 9.23 -6.87 29.97
CA VAL A 567 10.59 -7.13 30.43
C VAL A 567 10.59 -7.09 31.96
N GLU A 568 11.11 -8.15 32.55
CA GLU A 568 11.31 -8.26 34.00
C GLU A 568 12.74 -8.75 34.28
N ASP A 569 13.25 -8.46 35.47
CA ASP A 569 14.52 -9.05 35.88
C ASP A 569 14.32 -10.43 36.52
N SER A 570 15.42 -11.13 36.81
CA SER A 570 15.36 -12.47 37.39
C SER A 570 14.74 -12.56 38.80
N THR A 571 14.46 -11.42 39.45
CA THR A 571 13.72 -11.35 40.72
C THR A 571 12.22 -11.14 40.53
N GLY A 572 11.76 -10.90 39.30
CA GLY A 572 10.38 -10.61 38.95
C GLY A 572 10.01 -9.12 39.00
N LYS A 573 10.98 -8.21 39.17
CA LYS A 573 10.72 -6.76 39.07
C LYS A 573 10.49 -6.41 37.61
N ILE A 574 9.38 -5.74 37.33
CA ILE A 574 9.02 -5.29 35.97
C ILE A 574 9.82 -4.05 35.62
N TRP A 575 10.52 -4.09 34.50
CA TRP A 575 11.26 -2.97 33.92
C TRP A 575 10.44 -2.26 32.85
N LEU A 576 9.71 -3.03 32.05
CA LEU A 576 8.89 -2.53 30.95
C LEU A 576 7.64 -3.39 30.80
N ASP A 577 6.47 -2.76 30.76
CA ASP A 577 5.20 -3.41 30.46
C ASP A 577 4.61 -2.78 29.19
N ARG A 578 4.43 -3.60 28.16
CA ARG A 578 3.89 -3.26 26.84
C ARG A 578 2.73 -4.20 26.49
N SER A 579 1.96 -4.60 27.48
CA SER A 579 0.73 -5.37 27.28
C SER A 579 -0.41 -4.56 26.65
N THR A 580 -0.29 -3.22 26.58
CA THR A 580 -1.27 -2.31 25.97
C THR A 580 -0.78 -1.75 24.64
N TRP A 581 -1.62 -1.80 23.62
CA TRP A 581 -1.33 -1.28 22.28
C TRP A 581 -1.97 0.10 22.03
N GLN A 582 -1.38 0.85 21.09
CA GLN A 582 -1.97 2.07 20.54
C GLN A 582 -2.69 1.77 19.22
N THR A 583 -3.71 2.58 18.93
CA THR A 583 -4.47 2.50 17.68
C THR A 583 -4.52 3.85 16.98
N ARG A 584 -4.51 3.85 15.65
CA ARG A 584 -4.67 5.03 14.81
C ARG A 584 -5.64 4.76 13.67
N PRO A 585 -6.76 5.50 13.55
CA PRO A 585 -7.64 5.39 12.39
C PRO A 585 -6.91 5.91 11.14
N ILE A 586 -6.90 5.10 10.09
CA ILE A 586 -6.24 5.40 8.82
C ILE A 586 -7.27 5.70 7.75
N ILE A 587 -8.29 4.85 7.62
CA ILE A 587 -9.35 4.96 6.62
C ILE A 587 -10.69 4.58 7.26
N SER A 588 -11.79 5.03 6.67
CA SER A 588 -13.13 4.76 7.18
C SER A 588 -13.50 3.26 7.06
N PRO A 589 -14.26 2.69 8.01
CA PRO A 589 -14.64 1.28 7.98
C PRO A 589 -15.46 0.90 6.74
N GLU A 590 -16.23 1.82 6.15
CA GLU A 590 -17.04 1.58 4.95
C GLU A 590 -16.16 1.32 3.71
N LEU A 591 -15.14 2.15 3.48
CA LEU A 591 -14.17 1.95 2.40
C LEU A 591 -13.36 0.65 2.58
N THR A 592 -12.94 0.38 3.82
CA THR A 592 -12.29 -0.89 4.17
C THR A 592 -13.21 -2.07 3.87
N TYR A 593 -14.48 -1.98 4.24
CA TYR A 593 -15.46 -3.04 4.00
C TYR A 593 -15.63 -3.32 2.51
N LEU A 594 -15.72 -2.28 1.64
CA LEU A 594 -15.78 -2.51 0.18
C LEU A 594 -14.55 -3.29 -0.34
N MET A 595 -13.36 -2.97 0.18
CA MET A 595 -12.12 -3.67 -0.19
C MET A 595 -12.11 -5.11 0.31
N THR A 596 -12.43 -5.33 1.58
CA THR A 596 -12.50 -6.65 2.20
C THR A 596 -13.56 -7.52 1.54
N ASP A 597 -14.72 -6.96 1.17
CA ASP A 597 -15.79 -7.66 0.47
C ASP A 597 -15.36 -8.12 -0.94
N VAL A 598 -14.54 -7.33 -1.65
CA VAL A 598 -13.93 -7.77 -2.92
C VAL A 598 -12.91 -8.88 -2.70
N LEU A 599 -11.98 -8.68 -1.76
CA LEU A 599 -10.88 -9.63 -1.51
C LEU A 599 -11.34 -10.95 -0.88
N SER A 600 -12.53 -10.97 -0.26
CA SER A 600 -13.11 -12.18 0.36
C SER A 600 -14.05 -12.95 -0.55
N ASP A 601 -14.39 -12.42 -1.73
CA ASP A 601 -15.27 -13.09 -2.69
C ASP A 601 -14.57 -14.29 -3.35
N GLU A 602 -14.95 -15.49 -2.94
CA GLU A 602 -14.45 -16.74 -3.54
C GLU A 602 -14.90 -16.88 -5.00
N THR A 603 -16.17 -16.57 -5.29
CA THR A 603 -16.77 -16.74 -6.62
C THR A 603 -16.14 -15.82 -7.66
N ALA A 604 -15.72 -14.63 -7.23
CA ALA A 604 -14.99 -13.69 -8.08
C ALA A 604 -13.62 -14.23 -8.52
N ARG A 605 -12.98 -15.12 -7.74
CA ARG A 605 -11.63 -15.65 -8.00
C ARG A 605 -11.60 -16.94 -8.84
N TRP A 606 -12.74 -17.61 -9.00
CA TRP A 606 -12.83 -18.86 -9.77
C TRP A 606 -12.32 -18.77 -11.21
N PRO A 607 -12.50 -17.66 -11.96
CA PRO A 607 -12.00 -17.57 -13.33
C PRO A 607 -10.48 -17.75 -13.45
N SER A 608 -9.67 -17.18 -12.55
CA SER A 608 -8.21 -17.31 -12.63
C SER A 608 -7.63 -18.44 -11.78
N LEU A 609 -8.21 -18.72 -10.61
CA LEU A 609 -7.64 -19.70 -9.66
C LEU A 609 -8.34 -21.07 -9.68
N GLY A 610 -9.48 -21.19 -10.36
CA GLY A 610 -10.31 -22.39 -10.36
C GLY A 610 -11.13 -22.58 -9.07
N HIS A 611 -11.86 -23.69 -9.01
CA HIS A 611 -12.64 -24.09 -7.84
C HIS A 611 -12.54 -25.61 -7.61
N PRO A 612 -12.14 -26.06 -6.39
CA PRO A 612 -11.64 -25.24 -5.29
C PRO A 612 -10.25 -24.66 -5.61
N ASN A 613 -9.87 -23.56 -4.94
CA ASN A 613 -8.54 -22.99 -5.03
C ASN A 613 -7.88 -22.83 -3.64
N PRO A 614 -6.53 -22.67 -3.56
CA PRO A 614 -5.83 -22.62 -2.28
C PRO A 614 -6.22 -21.44 -1.38
N LEU A 615 -6.88 -20.40 -1.88
CA LEU A 615 -7.34 -19.29 -1.04
C LEU A 615 -8.69 -19.58 -0.35
N GLU A 616 -9.37 -20.66 -0.70
CA GLU A 616 -10.62 -21.12 -0.08
C GLU A 616 -10.30 -22.02 1.12
N ILE A 617 -10.50 -21.52 2.33
CA ILE A 617 -10.20 -22.25 3.58
C ILE A 617 -11.46 -22.74 4.31
N GLY A 618 -12.63 -22.69 3.66
CA GLY A 618 -13.91 -23.09 4.25
C GLY A 618 -14.46 -22.11 5.31
N ARG A 619 -13.95 -20.88 5.33
CA ARG A 619 -14.46 -19.76 6.14
C ARG A 619 -14.21 -18.42 5.42
N PRO A 620 -14.94 -17.34 5.78
CA PRO A 620 -14.70 -16.02 5.20
C PRO A 620 -13.24 -15.60 5.40
N VAL A 621 -12.54 -15.35 4.29
CA VAL A 621 -11.16 -14.89 4.29
C VAL A 621 -10.94 -13.94 3.13
N ALA A 622 -10.37 -12.77 3.41
CA ALA A 622 -9.94 -11.86 2.37
C ALA A 622 -8.50 -12.20 2.01
N ALA A 623 -8.18 -12.37 0.73
CA ALA A 623 -6.82 -12.68 0.31
C ALA A 623 -6.45 -12.02 -1.01
N LYS A 624 -5.18 -11.64 -1.13
CA LYS A 624 -4.58 -11.09 -2.33
C LYS A 624 -3.30 -11.84 -2.66
N ILE A 625 -3.21 -12.33 -3.89
CA ILE A 625 -1.95 -12.82 -4.48
C ILE A 625 -1.14 -11.64 -5.02
N GLY A 626 0.19 -11.76 -5.06
CA GLY A 626 1.05 -10.79 -5.71
C GLY A 626 2.17 -11.50 -6.45
N GLN A 627 2.52 -11.05 -7.65
CA GLN A 627 3.65 -11.63 -8.38
C GLN A 627 4.36 -10.59 -9.25
N THR A 628 5.63 -10.86 -9.55
CA THR A 628 6.40 -10.15 -10.57
C THR A 628 6.26 -10.83 -11.94
N PRO A 629 6.47 -10.13 -13.07
CA PRO A 629 6.34 -10.70 -14.42
C PRO A 629 7.23 -11.93 -14.68
N ASP A 630 8.39 -11.98 -14.03
CA ASP A 630 9.36 -13.07 -14.09
C ASP A 630 9.08 -14.20 -13.08
N SER A 631 8.02 -14.06 -12.26
CA SER A 631 7.67 -14.95 -11.15
C SER A 631 8.80 -15.17 -10.13
N SER A 632 9.80 -14.28 -10.06
CA SER A 632 10.90 -14.38 -9.09
C SER A 632 10.46 -14.05 -7.67
N SER A 633 9.37 -13.31 -7.51
CA SER A 633 8.80 -12.90 -6.23
C SER A 633 7.29 -13.14 -6.25
N ASN A 634 6.81 -14.01 -5.36
CA ASN A 634 5.40 -14.39 -5.27
C ASN A 634 4.91 -14.22 -3.83
N TRP A 635 3.71 -13.69 -3.67
CA TRP A 635 3.14 -13.30 -2.40
C TRP A 635 1.73 -13.81 -2.26
N VAL A 636 1.35 -14.12 -1.02
CA VAL A 636 -0.05 -14.16 -0.60
C VAL A 636 -0.16 -13.41 0.72
N ILE A 637 -1.03 -12.41 0.76
CA ILE A 637 -1.47 -11.80 2.02
C ILE A 637 -2.95 -12.11 2.15
N GLY A 638 -3.31 -12.80 3.22
CA GLY A 638 -4.70 -13.07 3.53
C GLY A 638 -4.98 -12.83 5.00
N TYR A 639 -6.21 -12.44 5.29
CA TYR A 639 -6.63 -12.05 6.62
C TYR A 639 -8.08 -12.42 6.89
N THR A 640 -8.33 -12.76 8.14
CA THR A 640 -9.65 -12.86 8.76
C THR A 640 -9.80 -11.66 9.71
N PRO A 641 -10.93 -11.52 10.44
CA PRO A 641 -10.97 -10.56 11.53
C PRO A 641 -9.86 -10.82 12.55
N ASP A 642 -9.58 -12.07 12.90
CA ASP A 642 -8.70 -12.42 14.03
C ASP A 642 -7.19 -12.41 13.67
N LEU A 643 -6.82 -12.84 12.47
CA LEU A 643 -5.43 -13.00 12.06
C LEU A 643 -5.16 -12.48 10.65
N LEU A 644 -3.95 -11.97 10.44
CA LEU A 644 -3.38 -11.73 9.12
C LEU A 644 -2.15 -12.60 8.93
N ILE A 645 -2.07 -13.25 7.78
CA ILE A 645 -0.97 -14.14 7.40
C ILE A 645 -0.44 -13.68 6.06
N GLY A 646 0.83 -13.28 6.07
CA GLY A 646 1.62 -12.99 4.87
C GLY A 646 2.57 -14.14 4.58
N VAL A 647 2.68 -14.51 3.31
CA VAL A 647 3.65 -15.49 2.80
C VAL A 647 4.30 -14.91 1.56
N TRP A 648 5.61 -15.05 1.48
CA TRP A 648 6.40 -14.80 0.28
C TRP A 648 7.21 -16.03 -0.07
N LEU A 649 7.29 -16.34 -1.36
CA LEU A 649 8.13 -17.39 -1.90
C LEU A 649 8.77 -16.90 -3.20
N GLY A 650 10.09 -16.98 -3.28
CA GLY A 650 10.84 -16.47 -4.41
C GLY A 650 12.30 -16.86 -4.37
N GLN A 651 13.07 -16.44 -5.38
CA GLN A 651 14.50 -16.74 -5.47
C GLN A 651 15.33 -15.70 -4.72
N ALA A 652 16.39 -16.15 -4.03
CA ALA A 652 17.29 -15.27 -3.27
C ALA A 652 18.01 -14.23 -4.14
N GLU A 653 18.33 -14.59 -5.40
CA GLU A 653 18.85 -13.71 -6.43
C GLU A 653 18.02 -13.87 -7.71
N PRO A 654 17.70 -12.80 -8.45
CA PRO A 654 16.98 -12.92 -9.71
C PRO A 654 17.81 -13.76 -10.69
N PRO A 655 17.24 -14.78 -11.34
CA PRO A 655 18.01 -15.68 -12.18
C PRO A 655 18.57 -14.95 -13.41
N ALA A 656 19.73 -15.39 -13.90
CA ALA A 656 20.33 -14.87 -15.13
C ALA A 656 19.46 -15.10 -16.38
N SER A 657 18.44 -15.96 -16.28
CA SER A 657 17.45 -16.27 -17.33
C SER A 657 16.11 -16.65 -16.71
N LEU A 658 15.00 -16.20 -17.30
CA LEU A 658 13.65 -16.65 -16.97
C LEU A 658 13.60 -18.18 -17.09
N VAL A 659 13.27 -18.89 -16.01
CA VAL A 659 13.07 -20.34 -16.07
C VAL A 659 11.72 -20.58 -16.78
N GLU A 660 11.77 -21.00 -18.04
CA GLU A 660 10.58 -21.48 -18.78
C GLU A 660 9.89 -22.59 -17.97
N GLY A 661 8.62 -22.37 -17.57
CA GLY A 661 7.84 -23.31 -16.77
C GLY A 661 7.62 -22.93 -15.29
N ALA A 662 8.30 -21.89 -14.78
CA ALA A 662 8.04 -21.36 -13.43
C ALA A 662 6.73 -20.53 -13.33
N GLN A 663 6.23 -20.04 -14.46
CA GLN A 663 4.99 -19.28 -14.54
C GLN A 663 3.79 -20.15 -14.13
N GLY A 664 3.06 -19.71 -13.11
CA GLY A 664 1.87 -20.40 -12.57
C GLY A 664 2.14 -21.37 -11.41
N THR A 665 3.29 -22.06 -11.38
CA THR A 665 3.61 -23.03 -10.31
C THR A 665 3.94 -22.34 -8.98
N LEU A 666 4.77 -21.29 -8.99
CA LEU A 666 5.16 -20.57 -7.76
C LEU A 666 4.01 -19.81 -7.09
N PRO A 667 3.13 -19.10 -7.82
CA PRO A 667 1.93 -18.50 -7.20
C PRO A 667 1.04 -19.54 -6.49
N GLN A 668 0.78 -20.69 -7.12
CA GLN A 668 0.01 -21.77 -6.51
C GLN A 668 0.71 -22.37 -5.29
N ALA A 669 2.02 -22.57 -5.35
CA ALA A 669 2.81 -23.06 -4.24
C ALA A 669 2.82 -22.10 -3.04
N THR A 670 2.93 -20.80 -3.30
CA THR A 670 2.85 -19.73 -2.29
C THR A 670 1.48 -19.73 -1.62
N ALA A 671 0.40 -19.80 -2.43
CA ALA A 671 -0.96 -19.89 -1.94
C ALA A 671 -1.24 -21.19 -1.18
N GLY A 672 -0.60 -22.30 -1.57
CA GLY A 672 -0.67 -23.58 -0.87
C GLY A 672 -0.01 -23.54 0.51
N LEU A 673 1.15 -22.90 0.64
CA LEU A 673 1.79 -22.67 1.94
C LEU A 673 0.91 -21.78 2.83
N TRP A 674 0.42 -20.67 2.27
CA TRP A 674 -0.51 -19.79 2.98
C TRP A 674 -1.77 -20.54 3.43
N HIS A 675 -2.35 -21.42 2.59
CA HIS A 675 -3.52 -22.23 2.91
C HIS A 675 -3.28 -23.10 4.14
N ALA A 676 -2.18 -23.86 4.13
CA ALA A 676 -1.84 -24.80 5.20
C ALA A 676 -1.68 -24.09 6.55
N ILE A 677 -0.92 -22.99 6.57
CA ILE A 677 -0.71 -22.20 7.79
C ILE A 677 -2.00 -21.55 8.25
N THR A 678 -2.80 -21.01 7.32
CA THR A 678 -4.06 -20.36 7.67
C THR A 678 -5.05 -21.35 8.25
N GLN A 679 -5.19 -22.54 7.66
CA GLN A 679 -6.02 -23.62 8.22
C GLN A 679 -5.57 -24.00 9.63
N TYR A 680 -4.26 -24.18 9.83
CA TYR A 680 -3.70 -24.54 11.13
C TYR A 680 -3.95 -23.46 12.20
N ALA A 681 -3.58 -22.22 11.89
CA ALA A 681 -3.71 -21.08 12.81
C ALA A 681 -5.17 -20.82 13.23
N HIS A 682 -6.14 -21.19 12.40
CA HIS A 682 -7.56 -20.97 12.67
C HIS A 682 -8.30 -22.16 13.28
N GLN A 683 -7.63 -23.27 13.61
CA GLN A 683 -8.29 -24.45 14.20
C GLN A 683 -9.00 -24.13 15.53
N LYS A 684 -8.40 -23.26 16.34
CA LYS A 684 -8.91 -22.86 17.67
C LYS A 684 -9.69 -21.53 17.65
N LEU A 685 -9.87 -20.93 16.46
CA LEU A 685 -10.54 -19.63 16.31
C LEU A 685 -11.94 -19.78 15.69
N PRO A 686 -12.93 -19.01 16.16
CA PRO A 686 -14.27 -19.02 15.59
C PRO A 686 -14.26 -18.56 14.12
N SER A 687 -15.18 -19.08 13.31
CA SER A 687 -15.43 -18.53 11.97
C SER A 687 -16.31 -17.29 12.11
N GLN A 688 -15.74 -16.12 11.82
CA GLN A 688 -16.43 -14.83 11.89
C GLN A 688 -16.42 -14.15 10.52
N ASN A 689 -17.42 -13.28 10.28
CA ASN A 689 -17.45 -12.39 9.12
C ASN A 689 -17.23 -10.94 9.59
N TRP A 690 -16.77 -10.07 8.69
CA TRP A 690 -16.64 -8.65 9.01
C TRP A 690 -18.02 -8.01 9.16
N PRO A 691 -18.27 -7.24 10.23
CA PRO A 691 -19.52 -6.53 10.39
C PRO A 691 -19.69 -5.48 9.29
N VAL A 692 -20.87 -5.46 8.67
CA VAL A 692 -21.22 -4.43 7.68
C VAL A 692 -21.35 -3.09 8.40
N PRO A 693 -20.50 -2.08 8.09
CA PRO A 693 -20.59 -0.77 8.73
C PRO A 693 -21.83 0.00 8.26
N LYS A 694 -22.29 0.95 9.08
CA LYS A 694 -23.37 1.86 8.68
C LYS A 694 -22.90 2.70 7.49
N GLY A 695 -23.76 2.92 6.51
CA GLY A 695 -23.38 3.67 5.30
C GLY A 695 -22.86 2.81 4.16
N VAL A 696 -22.88 1.47 4.30
CA VAL A 696 -22.77 0.53 3.19
C VAL A 696 -24.15 0.04 2.80
N THR A 697 -24.44 0.07 1.50
CA THR A 697 -25.68 -0.43 0.89
C THR A 697 -25.36 -1.54 -0.09
N ASN A 698 -26.38 -2.33 -0.42
CA ASN A 698 -26.28 -3.44 -1.35
C ASN A 698 -27.36 -3.30 -2.44
N LEU A 699 -26.96 -3.46 -3.70
CA LEU A 699 -27.81 -3.25 -4.86
C LEU A 699 -27.52 -4.26 -5.96
N LYS A 700 -28.57 -4.67 -6.67
CA LYS A 700 -28.44 -5.49 -7.88
C LYS A 700 -28.04 -4.62 -9.07
N VAL A 701 -26.95 -4.98 -9.72
CA VAL A 701 -26.40 -4.30 -10.90
C VAL A 701 -26.22 -5.26 -12.06
N CYS A 702 -26.08 -4.70 -13.25
CA CYS A 702 -25.71 -5.45 -14.44
C CYS A 702 -24.23 -5.78 -14.44
N ASP A 703 -23.88 -7.03 -14.68
CA ASP A 703 -22.52 -7.51 -14.89
C ASP A 703 -22.27 -7.60 -16.40
N PRO A 704 -21.27 -6.90 -16.97
CA PRO A 704 -20.16 -6.18 -16.33
C PRO A 704 -20.32 -4.66 -16.11
N SER A 705 -21.42 -4.01 -16.51
CA SER A 705 -21.45 -2.54 -16.55
C SER A 705 -21.50 -1.83 -15.19
N GLY A 706 -21.91 -2.52 -14.13
CA GLY A 706 -22.07 -1.94 -12.80
C GLY A 706 -23.28 -1.01 -12.64
N MET A 707 -24.11 -0.88 -13.67
CA MET A 707 -25.28 0.00 -13.69
C MET A 707 -26.57 -0.76 -13.33
N LEU A 708 -27.70 -0.06 -13.16
CA LEU A 708 -28.98 -0.73 -12.87
C LEU A 708 -29.37 -1.67 -14.02
N PRO A 709 -29.78 -2.93 -13.75
CA PRO A 709 -30.01 -3.92 -14.78
C PRO A 709 -31.19 -3.55 -15.69
N THR A 710 -31.02 -3.81 -16.99
CA THR A 710 -32.07 -3.75 -18.00
C THR A 710 -32.45 -5.17 -18.44
N LYS A 711 -33.47 -5.31 -19.29
CA LYS A 711 -33.81 -6.58 -19.95
C LYS A 711 -32.68 -7.15 -20.83
N ASP A 712 -31.77 -6.29 -21.28
CA ASP A 712 -30.65 -6.64 -22.17
C ASP A 712 -29.40 -7.05 -21.37
N CYS A 713 -29.45 -6.91 -20.05
CA CYS A 713 -28.35 -7.26 -19.18
C CYS A 713 -28.07 -8.77 -19.22
N PRO A 714 -26.83 -9.21 -19.54
CA PRO A 714 -26.54 -10.64 -19.68
C PRO A 714 -26.56 -11.39 -18.35
N LYS A 715 -26.13 -10.72 -17.26
CA LYS A 715 -26.09 -11.30 -15.92
C LYS A 715 -26.30 -10.22 -14.88
N ILE A 716 -27.09 -10.53 -13.85
CA ILE A 716 -27.29 -9.64 -12.69
C ILE A 716 -26.35 -10.11 -11.58
N ALA A 717 -25.63 -9.16 -10.99
CA ALA A 717 -24.81 -9.38 -9.81
C ALA A 717 -25.28 -8.49 -8.65
N GLU A 718 -25.00 -8.93 -7.44
CA GLU A 718 -25.23 -8.17 -6.22
C GLU A 718 -23.91 -7.48 -5.83
N GLU A 719 -23.97 -6.19 -5.47
CA GLU A 719 -22.78 -5.37 -5.22
C GLU A 719 -22.96 -4.40 -4.07
N VAL A 720 -21.84 -4.08 -3.42
CA VAL A 720 -21.77 -3.18 -2.27
C VAL A 720 -21.33 -1.77 -2.68
N PHE A 721 -21.95 -0.77 -2.06
CA PHE A 721 -21.73 0.65 -2.34
C PHE A 721 -21.60 1.44 -1.04
N LEU A 722 -20.87 2.56 -1.11
CA LEU A 722 -21.05 3.62 -0.11
C LEU A 722 -22.42 4.27 -0.35
N SER A 723 -23.15 4.57 0.72
CA SER A 723 -24.42 5.28 0.63
C SER A 723 -24.25 6.63 -0.08
N GLY A 724 -25.00 6.84 -1.15
CA GLY A 724 -24.90 8.01 -2.04
C GLY A 724 -24.05 7.78 -3.30
N ASN A 725 -23.32 6.67 -3.39
CA ASN A 725 -22.52 6.30 -4.56
C ASN A 725 -23.19 5.19 -5.40
N GLU A 726 -24.43 4.82 -5.11
CA GLU A 726 -25.18 3.83 -5.89
C GLU A 726 -25.44 4.33 -7.32
N PRO A 727 -25.42 3.43 -8.33
CA PRO A 727 -25.79 3.79 -9.69
C PRO A 727 -27.26 4.18 -9.77
N ILE A 728 -27.54 5.34 -10.35
CA ILE A 728 -28.90 5.82 -10.66
C ILE A 728 -29.28 5.62 -12.13
N GLN A 729 -28.31 5.27 -12.98
CA GLN A 729 -28.53 5.06 -14.41
C GLN A 729 -28.71 3.57 -14.71
N THR A 730 -29.56 3.27 -15.69
CA THR A 730 -29.71 1.91 -16.23
C THR A 730 -28.55 1.55 -17.15
N ASP A 731 -28.31 0.25 -17.30
CA ASP A 731 -27.30 -0.28 -18.21
C ASP A 731 -27.45 0.30 -19.62
N ARG A 732 -26.30 0.67 -20.19
CA ARG A 732 -26.15 1.19 -21.55
C ARG A 732 -25.11 0.42 -22.34
N LEU A 733 -24.41 -0.52 -21.69
CA LEU A 733 -23.35 -1.33 -22.27
C LEU A 733 -23.93 -2.40 -23.19
N TYR A 734 -25.06 -3.00 -22.81
CA TYR A 734 -25.82 -3.90 -23.68
C TYR A 734 -27.07 -3.20 -24.18
N ARG A 735 -27.25 -3.19 -25.51
CA ARG A 735 -28.44 -2.61 -26.14
C ARG A 735 -29.00 -3.57 -27.17
N SER A 736 -30.29 -3.87 -27.05
CA SER A 736 -31.03 -4.56 -28.09
C SER A 736 -31.22 -3.66 -29.31
N THR A 737 -30.78 -4.16 -30.46
CA THR A 737 -30.97 -3.52 -31.76
C THR A 737 -31.88 -4.41 -32.61
N PRO A 738 -32.96 -3.86 -33.21
CA PRO A 738 -33.81 -4.62 -34.11
C PRO A 738 -33.07 -4.90 -35.42
N ILE A 739 -32.89 -6.17 -35.76
CA ILE A 739 -32.25 -6.62 -37.00
C ILE A 739 -33.19 -7.50 -37.82
N ASN A 740 -32.98 -7.54 -39.14
CA ASN A 740 -33.56 -8.59 -39.96
C ASN A 740 -32.72 -9.86 -39.78
N ARG A 741 -33.31 -10.92 -39.20
CA ARG A 741 -32.62 -12.19 -38.90
C ARG A 741 -32.02 -12.88 -40.14
N LYS A 742 -32.51 -12.57 -41.36
CA LYS A 742 -31.99 -13.13 -42.61
C LYS A 742 -30.80 -12.34 -43.16
N SER A 743 -30.86 -11.00 -43.16
CA SER A 743 -29.81 -10.16 -43.75
C SER A 743 -28.74 -9.71 -42.75
N GLY A 744 -29.03 -9.80 -41.44
CA GLY A 744 -28.16 -9.32 -40.37
C GLY A 744 -28.03 -7.79 -40.28
N ARG A 745 -28.84 -7.05 -41.06
CA ARG A 745 -28.85 -5.58 -41.11
C ARG A 745 -29.93 -5.00 -40.18
N LEU A 746 -29.86 -3.70 -39.89
CA LEU A 746 -30.89 -3.03 -39.08
C LEU A 746 -32.25 -3.23 -39.74
N ALA A 747 -33.23 -3.70 -38.95
CA ALA A 747 -34.59 -3.84 -39.42
C ALA A 747 -35.15 -2.46 -39.79
N THR A 748 -35.93 -2.41 -40.87
CA THR A 748 -36.67 -1.22 -41.28
C THR A 748 -38.14 -1.37 -40.90
N ILE A 749 -38.93 -0.31 -41.05
CA ILE A 749 -40.39 -0.39 -40.95
C ILE A 749 -41.01 -1.43 -41.90
N PHE A 750 -40.34 -1.74 -43.01
CA PHE A 750 -40.78 -2.72 -44.01
C PHE A 750 -40.30 -4.13 -43.72
N THR A 751 -39.42 -4.33 -42.73
CA THR A 751 -39.02 -5.68 -42.33
C THR A 751 -40.24 -6.40 -41.72
N PRO A 752 -40.65 -7.56 -42.28
CA PRO A 752 -41.73 -8.36 -41.71
C PRO A 752 -41.48 -8.69 -40.24
N LEU A 753 -42.51 -8.60 -39.40
CA LEU A 753 -42.37 -8.79 -37.93
C LEU A 753 -41.79 -10.16 -37.56
N ASP A 754 -42.10 -11.20 -38.33
CA ASP A 754 -41.56 -12.56 -38.19
C ASP A 754 -40.08 -12.67 -38.57
N LEU A 755 -39.52 -11.66 -39.25
CA LEU A 755 -38.09 -11.57 -39.57
C LEU A 755 -37.34 -10.56 -38.68
N VAL A 756 -38.05 -9.69 -37.95
CA VAL A 756 -37.44 -8.83 -36.95
C VAL A 756 -36.97 -9.69 -35.77
N GLU A 757 -35.73 -9.50 -35.37
CA GLU A 757 -35.13 -10.08 -34.17
C GLU A 757 -34.54 -8.96 -33.33
N GLN A 758 -34.89 -8.91 -32.04
CA GLN A 758 -34.23 -8.02 -31.08
C GLN A 758 -32.96 -8.70 -30.62
N ARG A 759 -31.80 -8.22 -31.08
CA ARG A 759 -30.52 -8.82 -30.74
C ARG A 759 -29.72 -7.88 -29.84
N PRO A 760 -29.29 -8.31 -28.64
CA PRO A 760 -28.44 -7.50 -27.78
C PRO A 760 -27.02 -7.41 -28.37
N TYR A 761 -26.48 -6.19 -28.40
CA TYR A 761 -25.12 -5.89 -28.82
C TYR A 761 -24.34 -5.25 -27.68
N LEU A 762 -23.06 -5.59 -27.57
CA LEU A 762 -22.12 -4.94 -26.68
C LEU A 762 -21.66 -3.62 -27.31
N ILE A 763 -21.97 -2.50 -26.64
CA ILE A 763 -21.60 -1.16 -27.07
C ILE A 763 -20.25 -0.81 -26.47
N VAL A 764 -19.18 -1.09 -27.24
CA VAL A 764 -17.80 -0.82 -26.83
C VAL A 764 -17.37 0.62 -27.14
N PRO A 765 -16.50 1.24 -26.31
CA PRO A 765 -15.92 2.53 -26.62
C PRO A 765 -14.92 2.43 -27.79
N PRO A 766 -14.56 3.56 -28.44
CA PRO A 766 -13.70 3.56 -29.63
C PRO A 766 -12.38 2.81 -29.45
N GLU A 767 -11.72 2.96 -28.30
CA GLU A 767 -10.47 2.29 -27.95
C GLU A 767 -10.58 0.76 -27.84
N ALA A 768 -11.79 0.24 -27.62
CA ALA A 768 -12.07 -1.20 -27.52
C ALA A 768 -12.62 -1.79 -28.83
N ALA A 769 -12.87 -0.96 -29.86
CA ALA A 769 -13.53 -1.40 -31.09
C ALA A 769 -12.67 -2.41 -31.89
N GLU A 770 -11.36 -2.18 -31.98
CA GLU A 770 -10.46 -3.10 -32.67
C GLU A 770 -10.34 -4.43 -31.94
N TRP A 771 -10.15 -4.40 -30.62
CA TRP A 771 -10.13 -5.59 -29.77
C TRP A 771 -11.44 -6.38 -29.87
N ALA A 772 -12.59 -5.72 -29.76
CA ALA A 772 -13.89 -6.37 -29.84
C ALA A 772 -14.11 -7.06 -31.20
N LYS A 773 -13.65 -6.44 -32.28
CA LYS A 773 -13.69 -7.01 -33.63
C LYS A 773 -12.76 -8.22 -33.78
N GLN A 774 -11.57 -8.18 -33.18
CA GLN A 774 -10.60 -9.28 -33.19
C GLN A 774 -11.11 -10.49 -32.41
N GLU A 775 -11.69 -10.26 -31.24
CA GLU A 775 -12.31 -11.30 -30.39
C GLU A 775 -13.68 -11.79 -30.90
N GLY A 776 -14.17 -11.25 -32.03
CA GLY A 776 -15.41 -11.68 -32.65
C GLY A 776 -16.69 -11.26 -31.92
N PHE A 777 -16.64 -10.24 -31.06
CA PHE A 777 -17.85 -9.66 -30.48
C PHE A 777 -18.70 -9.03 -31.59
N ALA A 778 -19.99 -9.35 -31.57
CA ALA A 778 -20.93 -8.77 -32.51
C ALA A 778 -21.05 -7.27 -32.24
N THR A 779 -20.72 -6.45 -33.25
CA THR A 779 -21.00 -5.01 -33.25
C THR A 779 -22.38 -4.77 -33.85
N PRO A 780 -23.11 -3.74 -33.38
CA PRO A 780 -24.40 -3.39 -33.96
C PRO A 780 -24.22 -3.05 -35.45
N PRO A 781 -25.10 -3.54 -36.34
CA PRO A 781 -25.01 -3.20 -37.75
C PRO A 781 -25.28 -1.70 -37.95
N GLU A 782 -24.50 -1.06 -38.81
CA GLU A 782 -24.65 0.37 -39.12
C GLU A 782 -25.60 0.63 -40.30
N VAL A 783 -25.88 -0.42 -41.08
CA VAL A 783 -26.62 -0.32 -42.35
C VAL A 783 -28.01 -0.90 -42.17
N TYR A 784 -29.01 -0.14 -42.61
CA TYR A 784 -30.39 -0.61 -42.72
C TYR A 784 -30.54 -1.67 -43.82
N ASP A 785 -31.50 -2.58 -43.61
CA ASP A 785 -31.89 -3.54 -44.61
C ASP A 785 -32.35 -2.83 -45.88
N THR A 786 -32.07 -3.43 -47.04
CA THR A 786 -32.47 -2.82 -48.32
C THR A 786 -33.98 -2.76 -48.40
N LEU A 787 -34.52 -1.59 -48.72
CA LEU A 787 -35.96 -1.44 -48.98
C LEU A 787 -36.36 -2.41 -50.11
N PRO A 788 -37.41 -3.21 -49.92
CA PRO A 788 -37.86 -4.12 -50.97
C PRO A 788 -38.34 -3.33 -52.18
N SER A 789 -38.02 -3.80 -53.39
CA SER A 789 -38.44 -3.17 -54.66
C SER A 789 -39.96 -3.18 -54.85
N SER A 790 -40.65 -4.06 -54.12
CA SER A 790 -42.09 -4.12 -53.99
C SER A 790 -42.46 -4.49 -52.55
N ILE A 791 -43.33 -3.70 -51.93
CA ILE A 791 -43.87 -4.01 -50.61
C ILE A 791 -44.83 -5.20 -50.77
N PRO A 792 -44.68 -6.30 -50.02
CA PRO A 792 -45.62 -7.41 -50.09
C PRO A 792 -47.03 -6.92 -49.74
N SER A 793 -47.97 -6.98 -50.69
CA SER A 793 -49.36 -6.64 -50.40
C SER A 793 -49.98 -7.74 -49.52
N GLN A 794 -50.14 -7.44 -48.23
CA GLN A 794 -50.98 -8.25 -47.37
C GLN A 794 -52.43 -8.00 -47.78
N ARG A 795 -53.03 -8.96 -48.48
CA ARG A 795 -54.40 -8.79 -49.02
C ARG A 795 -55.42 -8.45 -47.94
N ASP A 796 -55.21 -8.97 -46.73
CA ASP A 796 -56.15 -8.84 -45.62
C ASP A 796 -55.91 -7.59 -44.76
N VAL A 797 -54.73 -6.94 -44.83
CA VAL A 797 -54.45 -5.67 -44.15
C VAL A 797 -53.57 -4.82 -45.06
N HIS A 798 -54.13 -3.76 -45.66
CA HIS A 798 -53.36 -2.85 -46.49
C HIS A 798 -53.96 -1.45 -46.57
N ILE A 799 -53.11 -0.44 -46.76
CA ILE A 799 -53.48 0.94 -47.08
C ILE A 799 -53.58 1.07 -48.60
N SER A 800 -54.77 1.44 -49.11
CA SER A 800 -54.99 1.64 -50.55
C SER A 800 -54.83 3.11 -50.97
N SER A 801 -55.11 4.05 -50.06
CA SER A 801 -54.91 5.49 -50.27
C SER A 801 -54.53 6.16 -48.93
N PRO A 802 -53.51 7.03 -48.90
CA PRO A 802 -52.68 7.46 -50.02
C PRO A 802 -51.76 6.35 -50.54
N GLN A 803 -51.23 6.53 -51.76
CA GLN A 803 -50.22 5.61 -52.30
C GLN A 803 -48.86 5.84 -51.62
N ALA A 804 -48.01 4.82 -51.60
CA ALA A 804 -46.64 4.97 -51.14
C ALA A 804 -45.92 6.07 -51.94
N PHE A 805 -45.17 6.91 -51.23
CA PHE A 805 -44.47 8.12 -51.67
C PHE A 805 -45.37 9.25 -52.15
N ALA A 806 -46.67 9.21 -51.87
CA ALA A 806 -47.56 10.33 -52.14
C ALA A 806 -47.16 11.58 -51.33
N ILE A 807 -47.35 12.75 -51.94
CA ILE A 807 -47.22 14.04 -51.29
C ILE A 807 -48.58 14.41 -50.71
N LEU A 808 -48.63 14.70 -49.41
CA LEU A 808 -49.84 14.96 -48.63
C LEU A 808 -49.82 16.37 -48.05
N ARG A 809 -51.01 16.92 -47.80
CA ARG A 809 -51.19 18.19 -47.10
C ARG A 809 -52.56 18.28 -46.44
N GLY A 810 -52.70 19.16 -45.45
CA GLY A 810 -53.97 19.43 -44.78
C GLY A 810 -54.63 18.20 -44.15
N GLN A 811 -55.95 18.04 -44.32
CA GLN A 811 -56.65 16.83 -43.86
C GLN A 811 -56.63 15.76 -44.95
N THR A 812 -56.01 14.61 -44.64
CA THR A 812 -55.85 13.50 -45.58
C THR A 812 -56.68 12.29 -45.12
N PRO A 813 -57.67 11.82 -45.90
CA PRO A 813 -58.36 10.58 -45.61
C PRO A 813 -57.46 9.39 -45.92
N ILE A 814 -57.44 8.41 -45.01
CA ILE A 814 -56.69 7.16 -45.15
C ILE A 814 -57.70 6.04 -45.38
N SER A 815 -57.57 5.36 -46.51
CA SER A 815 -58.47 4.27 -46.92
C SER A 815 -57.69 2.98 -47.17
N GLY A 816 -58.35 1.84 -46.99
CA GLY A 816 -57.72 0.54 -47.14
C GLY A 816 -58.61 -0.61 -46.68
N THR A 817 -57.99 -1.75 -46.43
CA THR A 817 -58.65 -2.99 -46.02
C THR A 817 -58.05 -3.50 -44.70
N VAL A 818 -58.91 -3.92 -43.79
CA VAL A 818 -58.64 -4.72 -42.60
C VAL A 818 -59.69 -5.83 -42.55
N ALA A 819 -59.36 -7.00 -43.10
CA ALA A 819 -60.22 -8.17 -43.25
C ALA A 819 -59.64 -9.40 -42.53
N VAL A 820 -59.11 -9.19 -41.32
CA VAL A 820 -58.52 -10.25 -40.50
C VAL A 820 -59.62 -11.01 -39.73
N LYS A 821 -59.49 -12.34 -39.62
CA LYS A 821 -60.39 -13.15 -38.79
C LYS A 821 -60.12 -12.89 -37.32
N ASN A 822 -61.18 -12.87 -36.50
CA ASN A 822 -61.11 -12.62 -35.06
C ASN A 822 -60.35 -11.32 -34.70
N LEU A 823 -60.65 -10.24 -35.41
CA LEU A 823 -60.11 -8.92 -35.11
C LEU A 823 -60.51 -8.49 -33.68
N ASP A 824 -59.53 -8.11 -32.88
CA ASP A 824 -59.75 -7.39 -31.61
C ASP A 824 -59.92 -5.90 -31.92
N PHE A 825 -58.87 -5.27 -32.47
CA PHE A 825 -58.93 -3.90 -33.00
C PHE A 825 -57.88 -3.65 -34.08
N PHE A 826 -58.09 -2.60 -34.86
CA PHE A 826 -57.08 -1.99 -35.73
C PHE A 826 -56.89 -0.52 -35.38
N ARG A 827 -55.72 0.03 -35.73
CA ARG A 827 -55.40 1.44 -35.54
C ARG A 827 -54.47 1.96 -36.62
N LEU A 828 -54.55 3.27 -36.86
CA LEU A 828 -53.62 4.00 -37.72
C LEU A 828 -52.62 4.77 -36.87
N GLN A 829 -51.36 4.81 -37.30
CA GLN A 829 -50.30 5.58 -36.65
C GLN A 829 -49.36 6.18 -37.69
N ALA A 830 -48.76 7.32 -37.38
CA ALA A 830 -47.72 7.94 -38.18
C ALA A 830 -46.48 8.26 -37.34
N GLY A 831 -45.30 8.11 -37.94
CA GLY A 831 -44.03 8.48 -37.34
C GLY A 831 -43.16 9.26 -38.31
N GLN A 832 -42.45 10.28 -37.84
CA GLN A 832 -41.59 11.11 -38.68
C GLN A 832 -40.30 10.38 -39.07
N GLY A 833 -39.93 10.45 -40.35
CA GLY A 833 -38.74 9.85 -40.94
C GLY A 833 -38.97 8.47 -41.56
N LEU A 834 -37.90 7.89 -42.13
CA LEU A 834 -37.93 6.59 -42.81
C LEU A 834 -38.04 5.40 -41.85
N ASN A 835 -37.54 5.55 -40.62
CA ASN A 835 -37.58 4.54 -39.56
C ASN A 835 -37.86 5.22 -38.21
N PRO A 836 -39.11 5.66 -37.97
CA PRO A 836 -39.46 6.45 -36.79
C PRO A 836 -39.25 5.67 -35.48
N GLN A 837 -38.73 6.37 -34.47
CA GLN A 837 -38.56 5.84 -33.11
C GLN A 837 -39.80 6.06 -32.22
N ALA A 838 -40.74 6.90 -32.69
CA ALA A 838 -41.99 7.21 -32.02
C ALA A 838 -43.14 7.24 -33.02
N TRP A 839 -44.31 6.76 -32.59
CA TRP A 839 -45.52 6.67 -33.41
C TRP A 839 -46.63 7.49 -32.76
N LEU A 840 -47.21 8.41 -33.52
CA LEU A 840 -48.40 9.16 -33.17
C LEU A 840 -49.62 8.39 -33.67
N GLN A 841 -50.54 8.05 -32.77
CA GLN A 841 -51.80 7.46 -33.18
C GLN A 841 -52.68 8.48 -33.92
N ILE A 842 -53.30 8.03 -35.01
CA ILE A 842 -54.24 8.79 -35.82
C ILE A 842 -55.64 8.25 -35.48
N GLY A 843 -56.48 9.09 -34.88
CA GLY A 843 -57.83 8.69 -34.46
C GLY A 843 -57.85 7.72 -33.27
N GLU A 844 -58.95 6.97 -33.13
CA GLU A 844 -59.16 5.98 -32.07
C GLU A 844 -58.92 4.55 -32.58
N ASP A 845 -59.03 3.55 -31.70
CA ASP A 845 -58.97 2.15 -32.09
C ASP A 845 -60.34 1.70 -32.63
N HIS A 846 -60.31 0.90 -33.70
CA HIS A 846 -61.51 0.45 -34.39
C HIS A 846 -61.62 -1.07 -34.32
N THR A 847 -62.78 -1.60 -33.92
CA THR A 847 -62.97 -3.05 -33.70
C THR A 847 -63.69 -3.78 -34.84
N GLN A 848 -64.06 -3.07 -35.90
CA GLN A 848 -64.80 -3.62 -37.04
C GLN A 848 -63.87 -3.80 -38.24
N THR A 849 -64.07 -4.87 -39.00
CA THR A 849 -63.36 -5.06 -40.27
C THR A 849 -63.79 -4.03 -41.31
N VAL A 850 -62.86 -3.53 -42.10
CA VAL A 850 -63.09 -2.58 -43.20
C VAL A 850 -62.58 -3.22 -44.49
N THR A 851 -63.28 -3.06 -45.61
CA THR A 851 -62.82 -3.56 -46.92
C THR A 851 -62.91 -2.45 -47.93
N ASP A 852 -61.75 -2.06 -48.47
CA ASP A 852 -61.57 -0.94 -49.40
C ASP A 852 -62.38 0.31 -49.01
N GLY A 853 -62.26 0.70 -47.75
CA GLY A 853 -63.05 1.76 -47.13
C GLY A 853 -62.21 2.71 -46.30
N LEU A 854 -62.85 3.75 -45.75
CA LEU A 854 -62.19 4.72 -44.89
C LEU A 854 -61.72 4.05 -43.59
N LEU A 855 -60.42 4.13 -43.32
CA LEU A 855 -59.79 3.64 -42.10
C LEU A 855 -59.64 4.74 -41.05
N GLY A 856 -59.50 6.01 -41.48
CA GLY A 856 -59.42 7.18 -40.61
C GLY A 856 -59.05 8.44 -41.37
N GLU A 857 -59.01 9.58 -40.68
CA GLU A 857 -58.58 10.87 -41.24
C GLU A 857 -57.38 11.41 -40.47
N TRP A 858 -56.38 11.90 -41.18
CA TRP A 858 -55.15 12.44 -40.60
C TRP A 858 -55.01 13.93 -40.90
N ASP A 859 -54.96 14.75 -39.83
CA ASP A 859 -54.62 16.16 -39.94
C ASP A 859 -53.08 16.32 -40.01
N THR A 860 -52.59 16.62 -41.22
CA THR A 860 -51.17 16.85 -41.50
C THR A 860 -50.80 18.33 -41.55
N SER A 861 -51.73 19.25 -41.29
CA SER A 861 -51.56 20.70 -41.51
C SER A 861 -50.40 21.34 -40.72
N LYS A 862 -49.94 20.70 -39.64
CA LYS A 862 -48.82 21.18 -38.79
C LYS A 862 -47.54 20.37 -38.96
N LEU A 863 -47.51 19.45 -39.91
CA LEU A 863 -46.42 18.52 -40.15
C LEU A 863 -45.71 18.89 -41.46
N ASN A 864 -44.41 18.58 -41.57
CA ASN A 864 -43.65 18.68 -42.81
C ASN A 864 -42.56 17.59 -42.84
N GLY A 865 -42.15 17.16 -44.03
CA GLY A 865 -41.13 16.16 -44.28
C GLY A 865 -41.68 14.74 -44.46
N VAL A 866 -40.79 13.75 -44.46
CA VAL A 866 -41.14 12.33 -44.70
C VAL A 866 -41.75 11.71 -43.44
N TYR A 867 -42.84 10.95 -43.60
CA TYR A 867 -43.49 10.17 -42.55
C TYR A 867 -43.72 8.73 -42.99
N ALA A 868 -43.61 7.80 -42.06
CA ALA A 868 -44.13 6.45 -42.19
C ALA A 868 -45.57 6.43 -41.67
N LEU A 869 -46.52 6.00 -42.50
CA LEU A 869 -47.91 5.77 -42.14
C LEU A 869 -48.13 4.27 -42.00
N GLN A 870 -48.61 3.84 -40.84
CA GLN A 870 -48.75 2.44 -40.45
C GLN A 870 -50.19 2.11 -40.07
N LEU A 871 -50.68 0.99 -40.59
CA LEU A 871 -51.93 0.34 -40.21
C LEU A 871 -51.60 -0.94 -39.45
N ILE A 872 -52.11 -1.08 -38.22
CA ILE A 872 -51.89 -2.26 -37.38
C ILE A 872 -53.24 -2.89 -37.08
N ALA A 873 -53.36 -4.20 -37.30
CA ALA A 873 -54.51 -5.01 -36.91
C ALA A 873 -54.06 -6.07 -35.89
N VAL A 874 -54.74 -6.13 -34.76
CA VAL A 874 -54.49 -7.06 -33.65
C VAL A 874 -55.63 -8.08 -33.60
N GLN A 875 -55.30 -9.37 -33.58
CA GLN A 875 -56.26 -10.47 -33.45
C GLN A 875 -56.48 -10.86 -31.98
N ASP A 876 -57.54 -11.62 -31.70
CA ASP A 876 -57.89 -12.12 -30.37
C ASP A 876 -56.80 -13.00 -29.71
N ASP A 877 -56.00 -13.69 -30.52
CA ASP A 877 -54.84 -14.47 -30.12
C ASP A 877 -53.57 -13.63 -29.88
N GLN A 878 -53.71 -12.30 -29.91
CA GLN A 878 -52.64 -11.29 -29.83
C GLN A 878 -51.65 -11.30 -31.01
N SER A 879 -51.93 -12.04 -32.09
CA SER A 879 -51.12 -11.93 -33.30
C SER A 879 -51.37 -10.59 -34.01
N VAL A 880 -50.30 -10.02 -34.56
CA VAL A 880 -50.32 -8.68 -35.16
C VAL A 880 -49.98 -8.76 -36.64
N VAL A 881 -50.82 -8.14 -37.45
CA VAL A 881 -50.62 -7.95 -38.88
C VAL A 881 -50.53 -6.45 -39.15
N ARG A 882 -49.59 -6.00 -39.98
CA ARG A 882 -49.39 -4.58 -40.24
C ARG A 882 -49.04 -4.29 -41.69
N ASP A 883 -49.49 -3.14 -42.16
CA ASP A 883 -49.04 -2.53 -43.40
C ASP A 883 -48.41 -1.16 -43.12
N THR A 884 -47.42 -0.76 -43.92
CA THR A 884 -46.75 0.52 -43.73
C THR A 884 -46.33 1.09 -45.08
N ILE A 885 -46.65 2.37 -45.30
CA ILE A 885 -46.23 3.14 -46.46
C ILE A 885 -45.44 4.37 -46.02
N LEU A 886 -44.57 4.87 -46.88
CA LEU A 886 -43.94 6.18 -46.70
C LEU A 886 -44.74 7.23 -47.45
N VAL A 887 -44.86 8.42 -46.90
CA VAL A 887 -45.50 9.58 -47.52
C VAL A 887 -44.67 10.82 -47.20
N THR A 888 -44.76 11.85 -48.04
CA THR A 888 -44.11 13.13 -47.77
C THR A 888 -45.19 14.15 -47.48
N ILE A 889 -45.10 14.85 -46.36
CA ILE A 889 -46.00 15.94 -46.03
C ILE A 889 -45.32 17.25 -46.38
N ASP A 890 -46.01 18.07 -47.16
CA ASP A 890 -45.56 19.41 -47.51
C ASP A 890 -46.71 20.40 -47.46
N ASN A 891 -46.65 21.27 -46.45
CA ASN A 891 -47.55 22.40 -46.26
C ASN A 891 -46.82 23.74 -46.43
N GLN A 892 -45.60 23.77 -46.98
CA GLN A 892 -44.85 25.00 -47.21
C GLN A 892 -45.05 25.48 -48.65
N PRO A 893 -45.38 26.76 -48.88
CA PRO A 893 -45.46 27.30 -50.23
C PRO A 893 -44.07 27.56 -50.82
N PRO A 894 -43.93 27.51 -52.16
CA PRO A 894 -42.65 27.79 -52.82
C PRO A 894 -42.22 29.24 -52.59
N GLU A 895 -40.92 29.53 -52.62
CA GLU A 895 -40.37 30.88 -52.48
C GLU A 895 -40.06 31.48 -53.86
N ILE A 896 -40.47 32.73 -54.09
CA ILE A 896 -40.28 33.46 -55.36
C ILE A 896 -39.32 34.63 -55.12
N GLU A 897 -38.22 34.67 -55.86
CA GLU A 897 -37.32 35.82 -55.96
C GLU A 897 -37.45 36.46 -57.35
N LEU A 898 -37.88 37.73 -57.38
CA LEU A 898 -38.05 38.48 -58.62
C LEU A 898 -36.71 38.94 -59.18
N GLY A 899 -36.44 38.61 -60.44
CA GLY A 899 -35.17 38.90 -61.09
C GLY A 899 -35.17 40.14 -61.99
N SER A 900 -36.11 40.23 -62.93
CA SER A 900 -36.35 41.43 -63.76
C SER A 900 -37.78 41.37 -64.33
N PRO A 901 -38.51 42.51 -64.41
CA PRO A 901 -38.10 43.86 -64.00
C PRO A 901 -38.08 44.04 -62.48
N PHE A 902 -37.38 45.08 -62.02
CA PHE A 902 -37.37 45.46 -60.60
C PHE A 902 -38.56 46.35 -60.25
N GLN A 903 -38.93 46.38 -58.97
CA GLN A 903 -40.02 47.22 -58.48
C GLN A 903 -39.75 48.70 -58.75
N GLY A 904 -40.63 49.34 -59.52
CA GLY A 904 -40.54 50.73 -59.94
C GLY A 904 -39.51 51.00 -61.04
N GLU A 905 -38.99 49.97 -61.71
CA GLU A 905 -38.08 50.14 -62.85
C GLU A 905 -38.77 50.90 -64.00
N VAL A 906 -38.07 51.88 -64.59
CA VAL A 906 -38.53 52.64 -65.76
C VAL A 906 -37.69 52.23 -66.96
N ILE A 907 -38.32 51.76 -68.03
CA ILE A 907 -37.65 51.14 -69.18
C ILE A 907 -37.89 52.00 -70.43
N SER A 908 -36.82 52.50 -71.07
CA SER A 908 -36.97 53.21 -72.35
C SER A 908 -37.06 52.24 -73.52
N THR A 909 -38.14 52.32 -74.29
CA THR A 909 -38.35 51.54 -75.53
C THR A 909 -37.31 51.83 -76.61
N SER A 910 -36.68 53.00 -76.57
CA SER A 910 -35.61 53.39 -77.49
C SER A 910 -34.29 52.65 -77.23
N GLU A 911 -34.04 52.27 -75.98
CA GLU A 911 -32.83 51.55 -75.55
C GLU A 911 -33.05 50.03 -75.46
N ARG A 912 -34.25 49.60 -75.04
CA ARG A 912 -34.63 48.20 -74.87
C ARG A 912 -36.01 47.94 -75.49
N PRO A 913 -36.09 47.60 -76.79
CA PRO A 913 -37.37 47.30 -77.45
C PRO A 913 -38.00 45.98 -76.97
N SER A 914 -37.21 45.11 -76.33
CA SER A 914 -37.65 43.87 -75.69
C SER A 914 -36.83 43.62 -74.44
N MET A 915 -37.42 42.99 -73.42
CA MET A 915 -36.74 42.57 -72.20
C MET A 915 -37.05 41.10 -71.87
N VAL A 916 -36.33 40.53 -70.90
CA VAL A 916 -36.64 39.20 -70.36
C VAL A 916 -37.26 39.40 -68.99
N LEU A 917 -38.52 38.99 -68.85
CA LEU A 917 -39.16 38.85 -67.55
C LEU A 917 -38.63 37.54 -66.95
N TRP A 918 -37.94 37.58 -65.82
CA TRP A 918 -37.38 36.38 -65.20
C TRP A 918 -37.49 36.41 -63.68
N VAL A 919 -37.63 35.21 -63.11
CA VAL A 919 -37.70 34.96 -61.66
C VAL A 919 -36.89 33.72 -61.31
N GLU A 920 -36.47 33.64 -60.05
CA GLU A 920 -36.02 32.40 -59.42
C GLU A 920 -37.14 31.89 -58.49
N VAL A 921 -37.45 30.61 -58.60
CA VAL A 921 -38.42 29.96 -57.71
C VAL A 921 -37.76 28.73 -57.10
N SER A 922 -37.81 28.61 -55.78
CA SER A 922 -37.24 27.49 -55.04
C SER A 922 -38.28 26.86 -54.10
N ASP A 923 -38.15 25.55 -53.89
CA ASP A 923 -39.04 24.75 -53.05
C ASP A 923 -38.28 23.50 -52.58
N ASP A 924 -38.64 22.92 -51.44
CA ASP A 924 -37.93 21.77 -50.85
C ASP A 924 -38.27 20.42 -51.52
N LEU A 925 -39.46 20.28 -52.14
CA LEU A 925 -39.88 19.12 -52.92
C LEU A 925 -39.91 19.37 -54.42
N GLY A 926 -39.93 20.63 -54.82
CA GLY A 926 -39.80 21.09 -56.20
C GLY A 926 -41.03 21.86 -56.67
N VAL A 927 -40.82 22.64 -57.73
CA VAL A 927 -41.87 23.49 -58.30
C VAL A 927 -42.64 22.70 -59.37
N ALA A 928 -43.97 22.63 -59.27
CA ALA A 928 -44.82 22.01 -60.28
C ALA A 928 -45.02 22.92 -61.49
N ARG A 929 -45.27 24.21 -61.25
CA ARG A 929 -45.32 25.22 -62.32
C ARG A 929 -45.15 26.65 -61.80
N VAL A 930 -44.72 27.54 -62.68
CA VAL A 930 -44.64 28.99 -62.46
C VAL A 930 -45.42 29.68 -63.57
N GLU A 931 -46.39 30.51 -63.21
CA GLU A 931 -47.23 31.26 -64.13
C GLU A 931 -46.90 32.75 -64.06
N PHE A 932 -46.64 33.35 -65.22
CA PHE A 932 -46.38 34.78 -65.37
C PHE A 932 -47.64 35.46 -65.88
N TYR A 933 -48.14 36.46 -65.17
CA TYR A 933 -49.26 37.30 -65.54
C TYR A 933 -48.76 38.72 -65.74
N LEU A 934 -49.02 39.33 -66.90
CA LEU A 934 -48.73 40.74 -67.15
C LEU A 934 -50.05 41.48 -67.31
N ASP A 935 -50.29 42.49 -66.49
CA ASP A 935 -51.55 43.26 -66.44
C ASP A 935 -52.80 42.36 -66.35
N ASP A 936 -52.71 41.36 -65.48
CA ASP A 936 -53.72 40.31 -65.24
C ASP A 936 -53.92 39.29 -66.39
N ASP A 937 -53.24 39.45 -67.54
CA ASP A 937 -53.24 38.47 -68.63
C ASP A 937 -52.13 37.42 -68.45
N LEU A 938 -52.47 36.13 -68.53
CA LEU A 938 -51.50 35.04 -68.47
C LEU A 938 -50.56 35.08 -69.69
N LEU A 939 -49.28 35.36 -69.44
CA LEU A 939 -48.25 35.48 -70.45
C LEU A 939 -47.58 34.14 -70.74
N ALA A 940 -47.23 33.37 -69.70
CA ALA A 940 -46.55 32.09 -69.84
C ALA A 940 -46.73 31.19 -68.62
N THR A 941 -46.67 29.88 -68.84
CA THR A 941 -46.54 28.87 -67.78
C THR A 941 -45.28 28.07 -68.01
N PHE A 942 -44.43 27.99 -67.00
CA PHE A 942 -43.23 27.18 -66.98
C PHE A 942 -43.40 26.00 -66.04
N VAL A 943 -42.93 24.83 -66.46
CA VAL A 943 -42.94 23.60 -65.63
C VAL A 943 -41.53 23.13 -65.28
N GLN A 944 -40.50 23.87 -65.71
CA GLN A 944 -39.08 23.62 -65.41
C GLN A 944 -38.27 24.92 -65.55
N PRO A 945 -37.19 25.10 -64.78
CA PRO A 945 -36.32 26.27 -64.86
C PRO A 945 -35.43 26.23 -66.13
N PRO A 946 -34.85 27.37 -66.56
CA PRO A 946 -35.00 28.72 -66.01
C PRO A 946 -36.38 29.34 -66.30
N TYR A 947 -36.91 30.08 -65.34
CA TYR A 947 -38.22 30.73 -65.45
C TYR A 947 -38.08 32.14 -66.00
N GLY A 948 -38.12 32.27 -67.32
CA GLY A 948 -38.12 33.59 -67.94
C GLY A 948 -38.61 33.60 -69.39
N ILE A 949 -39.25 34.71 -69.76
CA ILE A 949 -39.82 34.92 -71.09
C ILE A 949 -39.36 36.27 -71.66
N SER A 950 -39.02 36.29 -72.95
CA SER A 950 -38.80 37.55 -73.65
C SER A 950 -40.14 38.21 -73.98
N TRP A 951 -40.28 39.47 -73.59
CA TRP A 951 -41.45 40.30 -73.80
C TRP A 951 -41.06 41.60 -74.52
N ASN A 952 -41.88 42.02 -75.48
CA ASN A 952 -41.66 43.28 -76.20
C ASN A 952 -42.21 44.44 -75.37
N CYS A 953 -41.39 45.45 -75.10
CA CYS A 953 -41.75 46.58 -74.24
C CYS A 953 -42.81 47.45 -74.95
N ILE A 954 -44.01 47.55 -74.36
CA ILE A 954 -45.09 48.43 -74.82
C ILE A 954 -45.11 49.65 -73.90
N PRO A 955 -45.22 50.91 -74.39
CA PRO A 955 -45.28 52.07 -73.51
C PRO A 955 -46.51 52.04 -72.59
N GLY A 956 -46.29 52.24 -71.29
CA GLY A 956 -47.34 52.17 -70.27
C GLY A 956 -46.83 51.79 -68.88
N GLU A 957 -47.73 51.84 -67.89
CA GLU A 957 -47.53 51.24 -66.57
C GLU A 957 -47.94 49.78 -66.63
N HIS A 958 -47.06 48.88 -66.21
CA HIS A 958 -47.25 47.45 -66.28
C HIS A 958 -47.08 46.78 -64.91
N THR A 959 -47.85 45.72 -64.66
CA THR A 959 -47.76 44.89 -63.46
C THR A 959 -47.47 43.44 -63.86
N LEU A 960 -46.31 42.92 -63.46
CA LEU A 960 -45.98 41.50 -63.58
C LEU A 960 -46.28 40.80 -62.26
N ARG A 961 -47.25 39.88 -62.26
CA ARG A 961 -47.53 38.96 -61.16
C ARG A 961 -47.06 37.56 -61.52
N VAL A 962 -46.34 36.93 -60.62
CA VAL A 962 -45.82 35.57 -60.79
C VAL A 962 -46.44 34.69 -59.72
N LEU A 963 -47.08 33.60 -60.14
CA LEU A 963 -47.67 32.59 -59.27
C LEU A 963 -46.83 31.31 -59.38
N ALA A 964 -46.21 30.89 -58.29
CA ALA A 964 -45.54 29.60 -58.20
C ALA A 964 -46.44 28.59 -57.50
N VAL A 965 -46.42 27.36 -57.99
CA VAL A 965 -47.11 26.21 -57.41
C VAL A 965 -46.12 25.07 -57.25
N ASP A 966 -45.98 24.53 -56.05
CA ASP A 966 -45.11 23.38 -55.75
C ASP A 966 -45.77 22.03 -56.14
N GLN A 967 -45.04 20.93 -55.92
CA GLN A 967 -45.53 19.56 -56.16
C GLN A 967 -46.65 19.11 -55.19
N ALA A 968 -46.78 19.71 -54.00
CA ALA A 968 -47.89 19.49 -53.08
C ALA A 968 -49.14 20.32 -53.43
N GLY A 969 -49.01 21.26 -54.36
CA GLY A 969 -50.03 22.22 -54.77
C GLY A 969 -50.14 23.44 -53.87
N ASN A 970 -49.18 23.73 -52.98
CA ASN A 970 -49.15 25.01 -52.27
C ASN A 970 -48.70 26.10 -53.23
N THR A 971 -49.13 27.33 -52.97
CA THR A 971 -49.00 28.43 -53.91
C THR A 971 -48.44 29.65 -53.21
N SER A 972 -47.52 30.34 -53.87
CA SER A 972 -47.10 31.70 -53.54
C SER A 972 -47.25 32.58 -54.77
N ASP A 973 -47.52 33.86 -54.56
CA ASP A 973 -47.49 34.84 -55.62
C ASP A 973 -46.73 36.10 -55.22
N GLU A 974 -45.99 36.64 -56.17
CA GLU A 974 -45.25 37.90 -56.04
C GLU A 974 -45.61 38.83 -57.18
N THR A 975 -45.65 40.14 -56.89
CA THR A 975 -46.09 41.14 -57.87
C THR A 975 -45.11 42.30 -57.94
N VAL A 976 -44.67 42.63 -59.16
CA VAL A 976 -43.81 43.77 -59.45
C VAL A 976 -44.50 44.77 -60.39
N ARG A 977 -44.35 46.05 -60.11
CA ARG A 977 -44.85 47.14 -60.97
C ARG A 977 -43.68 47.88 -61.60
N PHE A 978 -43.76 48.17 -62.89
CA PHE A 978 -42.72 48.86 -63.64
C PHE A 978 -43.35 49.68 -64.77
N SER A 979 -42.64 50.66 -65.31
CA SER A 979 -43.14 51.50 -66.39
C SER A 979 -42.23 51.46 -67.61
N VAL A 980 -42.83 51.68 -68.78
CA VAL A 980 -42.16 51.66 -70.08
C VAL A 980 -42.44 52.99 -70.78
N GLU A 981 -41.38 53.72 -71.16
CA GLU A 981 -41.45 55.05 -71.80
C GLU A 981 -40.96 55.07 -73.26
#